data_AF-A0A2E7ENQ8-F1
#
_entry.id   AF-A0A2E7ENQ8-F1
#
_cell.length_a   1.000
_cell.length_b   1.000
_cell.length_c   1.000
_cell.angle_alpha   90.00
_cell.angle_beta   90.00
_cell.angle_gamma   90.00
#
_symmetry.space_group_name_H-M   'P 1'
#
loop_
_entity.id
_entity.type
_entity.pdbx_description
1 polymer ?
#
loop_
_entity_poly.entity_id
_entity_poly.type
_entity_poly.pdbx_seq_one_letter_code
_entity_poly.pdbx_strand_id
1 'polypeptide(L)'
;MRRHWWVWGIVAFFSTAVFAQTNGPLGDPANWHLRGLTELSPELVKKYLSRDFEILLVSHPRGPRGALTEVLETRALELFRANGFPEVKVTARIDGTSRQVEILVDEGPRCVANNIVVEGADDELAKEIQARLSQQATRPSSVESDAQVRTEMLQWNYPKADSSEEEESVWRKGEPIASGLNAMERIRTRVERVIAENGYLAPEFECQIEPEGEIADLVIHVSDLGPRAMIQEIRVEGNQRDSTEDLLRFLDVKQGDPITEQQRVQMEQALWESGRFEKYRILVQPNDDGVRLVVSVKDAKGIPGLFEPLSREQKTVLKAVDWMLAEDDRLRDLVVNYETTTWKGEFVLSQKGTLVDLARQSSGNDDEFHVATFAADRGIQFYDVTTQRKIAIPDFSTELTVQLMCGLDWSDPEAPFRTVFGLGFEHAPTASIQSDVPVSLDVTIEPVFLLTLLEMRAAAVKWNDDHLQISTSNGGLLAINEQSGEFVYRYQNGDDQTQVRAAEDYFDDRFQQFVEEADSYGECFDAAAPVTSVARFVRGLSWPQELSEFASVEFFEIVDELCDDEVLRIMDEWVVQARDVSKRQEDEQLVFESSLPQENFTQVIARNLVGQADELFPRNSWCWSVFREINFQLAGSGNVTNQELRFVLQNQNTGPVACLAVSELLLVARQPRLAVAVAQMGRQRMNATAFRSDCEALFEKQLYRLLPVFGSFSRLNADQRQSVAEMLSMNPDLLEDMANLFSQLVPAQAADREENADAALDRIGQLWETQLERMVGVRLSAISSIGAQFIR
;
A
#
# COMPACT_ATOMS: atom_id res chain seq x y z
N MET A 1 30.76 -21.54 -18.72
CA MET A 1 31.96 -20.89 -19.32
C MET A 1 32.08 -19.51 -18.68
N ARG A 2 33.18 -18.96 -18.14
CA ARG A 2 34.59 -19.33 -17.97
C ARG A 2 35.07 -18.75 -16.63
N ARG A 3 35.98 -19.47 -15.97
CA ARG A 3 36.80 -19.03 -14.83
C ARG A 3 37.69 -17.85 -15.22
N HIS A 4 37.93 -16.92 -14.29
CA HIS A 4 39.28 -16.68 -13.78
C HIS A 4 39.23 -16.50 -12.26
N TRP A 5 39.86 -17.46 -11.62
CA TRP A 5 40.16 -17.58 -10.21
C TRP A 5 41.68 -17.30 -10.20
N TRP A 6 42.16 -16.46 -9.27
CA TRP A 6 43.58 -16.25 -8.89
C TRP A 6 44.51 -15.65 -9.94
N VAL A 7 44.97 -14.43 -9.70
CA VAL A 7 46.41 -14.13 -9.64
C VAL A 7 46.59 -12.99 -8.64
N TRP A 8 46.96 -13.38 -7.42
CA TRP A 8 47.81 -12.67 -6.46
C TRP A 8 47.33 -11.32 -5.89
N GLY A 9 47.33 -11.11 -4.58
CA GLY A 9 48.16 -11.76 -3.57
C GLY A 9 48.99 -10.69 -2.87
N ILE A 10 48.58 -10.36 -1.65
CA ILE A 10 49.50 -10.20 -0.52
C ILE A 10 50.73 -9.32 -0.83
N VAL A 11 50.48 -8.06 -1.18
CA VAL A 11 51.30 -6.88 -0.84
C VAL A 11 50.31 -5.70 -0.94
N ALA A 12 49.63 -5.24 0.08
CA ALA A 12 50.02 -4.91 1.45
C ALA A 12 48.83 -5.20 2.39
N PHE A 13 48.93 -5.95 3.49
CA PHE A 13 49.73 -5.71 4.69
C PHE A 13 49.59 -4.27 5.24
N PHE A 14 48.65 -4.13 6.18
CA PHE A 14 48.61 -3.15 7.27
C PHE A 14 48.49 -1.66 6.94
N SER A 15 47.26 -1.16 7.06
CA SER A 15 46.85 0.01 7.88
C SER A 15 45.45 0.38 7.37
N THR A 16 44.36 -0.07 7.95
CA THR A 16 43.93 0.13 9.32
C THR A 16 42.74 -0.83 9.48
N ALA A 17 42.67 -1.59 10.56
CA ALA A 17 41.59 -1.34 11.48
C ALA A 17 41.25 0.16 11.50
N VAL A 18 40.40 0.61 10.58
CA VAL A 18 39.33 1.45 11.07
C VAL A 18 38.61 0.47 11.97
N PHE A 19 38.93 0.52 13.27
CA PHE A 19 37.89 0.29 14.26
C PHE A 19 36.80 1.25 13.81
N ALA A 20 35.93 0.81 12.88
CA ALA A 20 34.67 1.45 12.65
C ALA A 20 34.06 1.30 14.02
N GLN A 21 34.19 2.38 14.78
CA GLN A 21 33.70 2.39 16.12
C GLN A 21 32.23 2.01 15.95
N THR A 22 31.84 0.91 16.54
CA THR A 22 30.49 0.37 16.34
C THR A 22 29.54 1.16 17.23
N ASN A 23 28.31 1.41 16.78
CA ASN A 23 27.35 2.20 17.55
C ASN A 23 27.20 1.70 18.99
N GLY A 24 27.19 0.38 19.22
CA GLY A 24 27.06 -0.19 20.56
C GLY A 24 25.83 0.40 21.28
N PRO A 25 25.97 1.05 22.45
CA PRO A 25 24.86 1.70 23.14
C PRO A 25 24.38 3.01 22.45
N LEU A 26 25.15 3.58 21.52
CA LEU A 26 24.82 4.89 20.90
C LEU A 26 23.59 4.86 20.01
N GLY A 27 23.24 3.70 19.44
CA GLY A 27 22.01 3.54 18.66
C GLY A 27 20.75 3.39 19.53
N ASP A 28 20.87 3.51 20.85
CA ASP A 28 19.73 3.49 21.78
C ASP A 28 19.22 4.93 21.94
N PRO A 29 17.96 5.21 21.61
CA PRO A 29 17.37 6.53 21.84
C PRO A 29 17.60 7.03 23.26
N ALA A 30 17.60 6.18 24.29
CA ALA A 30 17.86 6.60 25.67
C ALA A 30 19.19 7.37 25.85
N ASN A 31 20.17 7.12 24.98
CA ASN A 31 21.47 7.78 24.99
C ASN A 31 21.55 9.03 24.08
N TRP A 32 20.44 9.44 23.46
CA TRP A 32 20.35 10.67 22.67
C TRP A 32 19.85 11.82 23.53
N HIS A 33 20.63 12.90 23.56
CA HIS A 33 20.31 14.14 24.26
C HIS A 33 20.14 15.27 23.24
N LEU A 34 18.91 15.74 23.11
CA LEU A 34 18.60 16.89 22.26
C LEU A 34 18.74 18.18 23.07
N ARG A 35 19.35 19.20 22.46
CA ARG A 35 19.58 20.52 23.06
C ARG A 35 19.37 21.62 22.02
N GLY A 36 18.95 22.79 22.48
CA GLY A 36 18.74 23.97 21.63
C GLY A 36 17.34 24.09 21.02
N LEU A 37 16.44 23.18 21.40
CA LEU A 37 15.02 23.26 21.06
C LEU A 37 14.31 24.35 21.86
N THR A 38 13.43 25.10 21.20
CA THR A 38 12.69 26.23 21.77
C THR A 38 11.19 26.12 21.53
N GLU A 39 10.77 25.66 20.35
CA GLU A 39 9.37 25.45 19.99
C GLU A 39 8.93 23.99 20.15
N LEU A 40 9.76 23.01 19.74
CA LEU A 40 9.39 21.59 19.82
C LEU A 40 9.91 20.92 21.09
N SER A 41 9.14 19.98 21.64
CA SER A 41 9.61 19.22 22.81
C SER A 41 10.69 18.18 22.44
N PRO A 42 11.80 18.09 23.21
CA PRO A 42 12.86 17.10 22.99
C PRO A 42 12.36 15.65 22.91
N GLU A 43 11.39 15.31 23.74
CA GLU A 43 10.78 13.98 23.82
C GLU A 43 9.97 13.64 22.57
N LEU A 44 9.25 14.62 22.01
CA LEU A 44 8.50 14.46 20.77
C LEU A 44 9.45 14.20 19.59
N VAL A 45 10.45 15.06 19.40
CA VAL A 45 11.44 14.91 18.31
C VAL A 45 12.14 13.56 18.41
N LYS A 46 12.57 13.18 19.62
CA LYS A 46 13.22 11.90 19.89
C LYS A 46 12.33 10.69 19.57
N LYS A 47 11.03 10.76 19.90
CA LYS A 47 10.05 9.72 19.56
C LYS A 47 9.98 9.51 18.05
N TYR A 48 9.86 10.58 17.27
CA TYR A 48 9.80 10.49 15.81
C TYR A 48 11.10 9.96 15.20
N LEU A 49 12.25 10.48 15.62
CA LEU A 49 13.57 10.00 15.16
C LEU A 49 13.80 8.52 15.48
N SER A 50 13.33 8.04 16.64
CA SER A 50 13.51 6.63 17.04
C SER A 50 12.69 5.62 16.22
N ARG A 51 11.69 6.10 15.47
CA ARG A 51 10.82 5.27 14.63
C ARG A 51 11.16 5.36 13.14
N ASP A 52 11.99 6.32 12.75
CA ASP A 52 12.46 6.43 11.37
C ASP A 52 13.28 5.20 10.99
N PHE A 53 12.95 4.63 9.84
CA PHE A 53 13.51 3.36 9.39
C PHE A 53 15.00 3.46 9.04
N GLU A 54 15.45 4.57 8.45
CA GLU A 54 16.86 4.78 8.13
C GLU A 54 17.68 4.95 9.41
N ILE A 55 17.17 5.72 10.37
CA ILE A 55 17.78 5.83 11.71
C ILE A 55 17.82 4.46 12.38
N LEU A 56 16.76 3.65 12.33
CA LEU A 56 16.77 2.30 12.89
C LEU A 56 17.85 1.44 12.21
N LEU A 57 17.97 1.50 10.89
CA LEU A 57 18.96 0.76 10.12
C LEU A 57 20.39 1.13 10.52
N VAL A 58 20.72 2.43 10.64
CA VAL A 58 22.06 2.84 11.07
C VAL A 58 22.28 2.70 12.57
N SER A 59 21.24 2.81 13.40
CA SER A 59 21.27 2.60 14.86
C SER A 59 21.58 1.15 15.23
N HIS A 60 21.70 0.28 14.24
CA HIS A 60 22.27 -1.04 14.38
C HIS A 60 23.57 -0.99 15.24
N PRO A 61 23.70 -1.79 16.32
CA PRO A 61 24.84 -1.75 17.25
C PRO A 61 26.20 -1.96 16.60
N ARG A 62 26.24 -2.66 15.46
CA ARG A 62 27.44 -2.85 14.63
C ARG A 62 27.52 -1.96 13.40
N GLY A 63 26.54 -1.06 13.24
CA GLY A 63 26.59 0.00 12.27
C GLY A 63 27.82 0.90 12.51
N PRO A 64 28.35 1.53 11.46
CA PRO A 64 29.48 2.43 11.58
C PRO A 64 29.08 3.71 12.35
N ARG A 65 29.83 4.09 13.41
CA ARG A 65 29.53 5.29 14.24
C ARG A 65 29.38 6.58 13.45
N GLY A 66 30.17 6.75 12.40
CA GLY A 66 30.06 7.95 11.54
C GLY A 66 28.72 8.05 10.83
N ALA A 67 28.16 6.92 10.38
CA ALA A 67 26.88 6.92 9.68
C ALA A 67 25.69 7.21 10.61
N LEU A 68 25.78 6.84 11.89
CA LEU A 68 24.71 7.15 12.85
C LEU A 68 24.55 8.65 13.06
N THR A 69 25.64 9.38 13.29
CA THR A 69 25.58 10.85 13.45
C THR A 69 25.15 11.54 12.17
N GLU A 70 25.64 11.08 11.02
CA GLU A 70 25.30 11.65 9.70
C GLU A 70 23.83 11.47 9.36
N VAL A 71 23.27 10.27 9.58
CA VAL A 71 21.85 10.00 9.34
C VAL A 71 20.96 10.67 10.40
N LEU A 72 21.37 10.72 11.67
CA LEU A 72 20.63 11.49 12.68
C LEU A 72 20.61 12.98 12.33
N GLU A 73 21.72 13.56 11.90
CA GLU A 73 21.77 14.94 11.41
C GLU A 73 20.83 15.14 10.22
N THR A 74 20.94 14.28 9.20
CA THR A 74 20.15 14.38 7.97
C THR A 74 18.65 14.23 8.25
N ARG A 75 18.24 13.16 8.94
CA ARG A 75 16.82 12.87 9.20
C ARG A 75 16.20 13.83 10.20
N ALA A 76 16.95 14.33 11.18
CA ALA A 76 16.46 15.41 12.03
C ALA A 76 16.31 16.72 11.26
N LEU A 77 17.30 17.09 10.43
CA LEU A 77 17.19 18.26 9.55
C LEU A 77 15.92 18.20 8.70
N GLU A 78 15.66 17.04 8.08
CA GLU A 78 14.45 16.81 7.28
C GLU A 78 13.16 16.89 8.11
N LEU A 79 13.14 16.31 9.32
CA LEU A 79 11.99 16.43 10.23
C LEU A 79 11.67 17.91 10.55
N PHE A 80 12.67 18.72 10.90
CA PHE A 80 12.43 20.14 11.20
C PHE A 80 11.99 20.91 9.95
N ARG A 81 12.64 20.66 8.81
CA ARG A 81 12.28 21.31 7.54
C ARG A 81 10.86 20.97 7.08
N ALA A 82 10.43 19.71 7.23
CA ALA A 82 9.07 19.29 6.92
C ALA A 82 8.01 19.96 7.84
N ASN A 83 8.42 20.57 8.96
CA ASN A 83 7.51 21.15 9.96
C ASN A 83 7.65 22.68 10.12
N GLY A 84 8.22 23.38 9.13
CA GLY A 84 8.24 24.84 9.08
C GLY A 84 9.56 25.50 9.45
N PHE A 85 10.65 24.75 9.63
CA PHE A 85 11.93 25.32 10.05
C PHE A 85 12.97 25.29 8.89
N PRO A 86 12.98 26.27 7.97
CA PRO A 86 13.86 26.24 6.79
C PRO A 86 15.33 26.50 7.13
N GLU A 87 15.58 27.34 8.14
CA GLU A 87 16.94 27.74 8.57
C GLU A 87 17.55 26.82 9.62
N VAL A 88 16.86 25.71 9.95
CA VAL A 88 17.29 24.78 10.98
C VAL A 88 18.71 24.27 10.71
N LYS A 89 19.51 24.20 11.77
CA LYS A 89 20.82 23.54 11.75
C LYS A 89 20.84 22.47 12.80
N VAL A 90 21.16 21.25 12.36
CA VAL A 90 21.34 20.12 13.26
C VAL A 90 22.80 19.70 13.24
N THR A 91 23.35 19.40 14.40
CA THR A 91 24.65 18.76 14.53
C THR A 91 24.58 17.66 15.57
N ALA A 92 24.91 16.43 15.20
CA ALA A 92 24.98 15.28 16.08
C ALA A 92 26.45 14.94 16.35
N ARG A 93 26.79 14.84 17.62
CA ARG A 93 28.16 14.50 18.06
C ARG A 93 28.11 13.40 19.09
N ILE A 94 29.11 12.54 19.04
CA ILE A 94 29.30 11.51 20.06
C ILE A 94 30.17 12.11 21.17
N ASP A 95 29.65 12.17 22.39
CA ASP A 95 30.45 12.51 23.55
C ASP A 95 31.34 11.31 23.90
N GLY A 96 32.64 11.47 23.65
CA GLY A 96 33.67 10.47 23.89
C GLY A 96 33.82 10.07 25.37
N THR A 97 33.26 10.85 26.29
CA THR A 97 33.34 10.64 27.74
C THR A 97 32.15 9.88 28.29
N SER A 98 30.93 10.16 27.80
CA SER A 98 29.68 9.61 28.33
C SER A 98 29.06 8.50 27.48
N ARG A 99 29.61 8.19 26.29
CA ARG A 99 29.01 7.26 25.31
C ARG A 99 27.55 7.64 24.98
N GLN A 100 27.29 8.93 24.84
CA GLN A 100 26.00 9.50 24.46
C GLN A 100 26.10 10.22 23.12
N VAL A 101 24.96 10.38 22.45
CA VAL A 101 24.84 11.22 21.25
C VAL A 101 24.21 12.54 21.68
N GLU A 102 24.94 13.63 21.51
CA GLU A 102 24.42 14.98 21.70
C GLU A 102 23.95 15.50 20.34
N ILE A 103 22.66 15.82 20.23
CA ILE A 103 22.05 16.41 19.05
C ILE A 103 21.75 17.88 19.37
N LEU A 104 22.57 18.76 18.81
CA LEU A 104 22.41 20.21 18.94
C LEU A 104 21.55 20.68 17.78
N VAL A 105 20.42 21.30 18.10
CA VAL A 105 19.49 21.88 17.14
C VAL A 105 19.48 23.39 17.36
N ASP A 106 19.72 24.14 16.30
CA ASP A 106 19.38 25.55 16.19
C ASP A 106 18.15 25.60 15.29
N GLU A 107 16.95 25.70 15.89
CA GLU A 107 15.68 25.56 15.17
C GLU A 107 15.51 26.64 14.08
N GLY A 108 16.01 27.85 14.33
CA GLY A 108 15.64 29.02 13.54
C GLY A 108 14.16 29.37 13.71
N PRO A 109 13.66 30.40 13.00
CA PRO A 109 12.25 30.78 13.06
C PRO A 109 11.37 29.75 12.35
N ARG A 110 10.23 29.41 12.95
CA ARG A 110 9.18 28.67 12.26
C ARG A 110 8.47 29.58 11.27
N CYS A 111 8.56 29.25 9.99
CA CYS A 111 8.05 30.06 8.89
C CYS A 111 6.70 29.56 8.38
N VAL A 112 5.82 30.51 8.02
CA VAL A 112 4.62 30.24 7.23
C VAL A 112 4.79 30.74 5.78
N ALA A 113 4.12 30.08 4.85
CA ALA A 113 4.21 30.42 3.43
C ALA A 113 3.60 31.80 3.16
N ASN A 114 4.26 32.61 2.32
CA ASN A 114 3.79 33.94 1.93
C ASN A 114 3.52 34.04 0.43
N ASN A 115 4.47 34.52 -0.37
CA ASN A 115 4.28 34.70 -1.81
C ASN A 115 5.11 33.68 -2.62
N ILE A 116 4.72 33.51 -3.88
CA ILE A 116 5.51 32.77 -4.87
C ILE A 116 6.02 33.79 -5.89
N VAL A 117 7.33 33.94 -5.99
CA VAL A 117 8.01 34.88 -6.90
C VAL A 117 8.65 34.07 -8.02
N VAL A 118 8.26 34.33 -9.26
CA VAL A 118 8.83 33.66 -10.44
C VAL A 118 9.63 34.69 -11.23
N GLU A 119 10.91 34.41 -11.45
CA GLU A 119 11.84 35.24 -12.21
C GLU A 119 12.29 34.51 -13.47
N GLY A 120 12.56 35.26 -14.55
CA GLY A 120 13.10 34.70 -15.80
C GLY A 120 12.08 33.99 -16.72
N ALA A 121 10.82 33.87 -16.28
CA ALA A 121 9.68 33.45 -17.12
C ALA A 121 8.87 34.66 -17.61
N ASP A 122 8.06 34.47 -18.66
CA ASP A 122 7.07 35.48 -19.07
C ASP A 122 5.90 35.58 -18.07
N ASP A 123 5.15 36.69 -18.13
CA ASP A 123 4.07 37.00 -17.19
C ASP A 123 2.93 35.96 -17.20
N GLU A 124 2.76 35.20 -18.28
CA GLU A 124 1.70 34.20 -18.42
C GLU A 124 2.12 32.90 -17.74
N LEU A 125 3.30 32.37 -18.06
CA LEU A 125 3.88 31.18 -17.44
C LEU A 125 4.13 31.40 -15.94
N ALA A 126 4.59 32.59 -15.54
CA ALA A 126 4.79 32.92 -14.13
C ALA A 126 3.49 32.82 -13.32
N LYS A 127 2.37 33.30 -13.87
CA LYS A 127 1.06 33.20 -13.21
C LYS A 127 0.55 31.76 -13.14
N GLU A 128 0.80 30.96 -14.17
CA GLU A 128 0.39 29.55 -14.18
C GLU A 128 1.16 28.76 -13.12
N ILE A 129 2.49 28.95 -13.02
CA ILE A 129 3.31 28.34 -11.97
C ILE A 129 2.80 28.74 -10.57
N GLN A 130 2.52 30.03 -10.35
CA GLN A 130 1.97 30.52 -9.08
C GLN A 130 0.62 29.87 -8.77
N ALA A 131 -0.30 29.84 -9.74
CA ALA A 131 -1.62 29.23 -9.57
C ALA A 131 -1.51 27.74 -9.24
N ARG A 132 -0.67 26.99 -9.96
CA ARG A 132 -0.56 25.53 -9.83
C ARG A 132 0.12 25.07 -8.53
N LEU A 133 0.96 25.91 -7.93
CA LEU A 133 1.59 25.66 -6.63
C LEU A 133 0.68 26.09 -5.45
N SER A 134 -0.07 27.20 -5.60
CA SER A 134 -0.95 27.73 -4.55
C SER A 134 -2.36 27.15 -4.52
N GLN A 135 -2.87 26.65 -5.64
CA GLN A 135 -4.18 26.00 -5.67
C GLN A 135 -4.04 24.56 -5.21
N GLN A 136 -4.96 24.12 -4.34
CA GLN A 136 -5.35 22.71 -4.30
C GLN A 136 -5.72 22.38 -5.74
N ALA A 137 -5.20 21.30 -6.29
CA ALA A 137 -5.76 20.83 -7.55
C ALA A 137 -7.24 20.55 -7.25
N THR A 138 -8.14 21.49 -7.57
CA THR A 138 -9.49 21.10 -7.94
C THR A 138 -9.24 20.08 -9.01
N ARG A 139 -9.58 18.82 -8.72
CA ARG A 139 -9.62 17.80 -9.77
C ARG A 139 -10.19 18.50 -11.00
N PRO A 140 -9.46 18.60 -12.13
CA PRO A 140 -10.18 18.43 -13.37
C PRO A 140 -10.82 17.07 -13.16
N SER A 141 -12.12 17.05 -12.92
CA SER A 141 -12.80 15.77 -12.87
C SER A 141 -12.43 15.01 -14.16
N SER A 142 -12.16 13.72 -13.99
CA SER A 142 -12.01 12.72 -15.06
C SER A 142 -11.20 13.05 -16.31
N VAL A 143 -9.98 13.58 -16.17
CA VAL A 143 -8.88 13.12 -17.04
C VAL A 143 -7.70 12.75 -16.14
N GLU A 144 -7.42 11.44 -16.09
CA GLU A 144 -6.31 10.74 -15.40
C GLU A 144 -6.58 10.12 -14.02
N SER A 145 -7.48 9.12 -13.96
CA SER A 145 -7.32 7.93 -13.08
C SER A 145 -7.00 6.66 -13.88
N ASP A 146 -6.41 6.80 -15.07
CA ASP A 146 -6.15 5.65 -15.94
C ASP A 146 -4.89 4.85 -15.51
N ALA A 147 -4.54 4.82 -14.23
CA ALA A 147 -3.20 4.47 -13.75
C ALA A 147 -3.14 3.31 -12.75
N GLN A 148 -3.92 2.23 -12.93
CA GLN A 148 -3.57 0.95 -12.25
C GLN A 148 -3.58 -0.31 -13.13
N VAL A 149 -3.78 -0.15 -14.46
CA VAL A 149 -3.40 -1.16 -15.47
C VAL A 149 -2.37 -0.63 -16.49
N ARG A 150 -1.98 0.66 -16.44
CA ARG A 150 -0.95 1.27 -17.30
C ARG A 150 0.51 0.92 -16.94
N THR A 151 0.78 -0.26 -16.36
CA THR A 151 2.16 -0.72 -16.08
C THR A 151 2.65 -1.64 -17.19
N GLU A 152 3.07 -1.02 -18.28
CA GLU A 152 4.33 -1.26 -18.99
C GLU A 152 4.38 -0.31 -20.21
N MET A 153 5.39 0.57 -20.21
CA MET A 153 5.78 1.50 -21.28
C MET A 153 5.20 2.94 -21.20
N LEU A 154 5.60 3.65 -20.14
CA LEU A 154 5.75 5.11 -20.10
C LEU A 154 7.25 5.41 -20.27
N GLN A 155 7.66 6.04 -21.37
CA GLN A 155 9.00 6.63 -21.52
C GLN A 155 8.89 7.94 -22.32
N TRP A 156 8.35 8.96 -21.66
CA TRP A 156 9.17 10.16 -21.47
C TRP A 156 10.10 9.85 -20.29
N ASN A 157 11.37 10.22 -20.34
CA ASN A 157 12.32 9.98 -19.24
C ASN A 157 12.02 10.91 -18.05
N TYR A 158 10.84 10.77 -17.46
CA TYR A 158 10.53 11.30 -16.14
C TYR A 158 10.21 10.12 -15.21
N PRO A 159 10.68 10.17 -13.95
CA PRO A 159 10.28 9.18 -12.96
C PRO A 159 8.75 9.20 -12.84
N LYS A 160 8.15 8.00 -12.89
CA LYS A 160 6.72 7.76 -12.72
C LYS A 160 6.32 8.36 -11.37
N ALA A 161 5.51 9.42 -11.36
CA ALA A 161 4.91 9.93 -10.13
C ALA A 161 3.95 8.86 -9.58
N ASP A 162 4.02 8.64 -8.26
CA ASP A 162 3.10 7.81 -7.52
C ASP A 162 1.70 8.46 -7.59
N SER A 163 0.67 7.72 -7.99
CA SER A 163 -0.68 8.27 -8.27
C SER A 163 -1.40 8.80 -7.02
N SER A 164 -0.79 8.67 -5.83
CA SER A 164 -1.28 9.18 -4.55
C SER A 164 -0.74 10.58 -4.19
N GLU A 165 0.25 11.12 -4.91
CA GLU A 165 0.94 12.37 -4.52
C GLU A 165 0.45 13.63 -5.24
N GLU A 166 -0.53 13.52 -6.16
CA GLU A 166 -0.89 14.61 -7.08
C GLU A 166 -1.83 15.71 -6.51
N GLU A 167 -2.38 15.54 -5.30
CA GLU A 167 -3.58 16.30 -4.89
C GLU A 167 -3.38 17.39 -3.81
N GLU A 168 -2.19 17.53 -3.21
CA GLU A 168 -1.95 18.59 -2.21
C GLU A 168 -1.30 19.85 -2.81
N SER A 169 -1.83 21.03 -2.45
CA SER A 169 -1.15 22.29 -2.72
C SER A 169 0.17 22.32 -1.96
N VAL A 170 1.27 22.56 -2.68
CA VAL A 170 2.62 22.48 -2.11
C VAL A 170 3.03 23.80 -1.43
N TRP A 171 2.29 24.90 -1.66
CA TRP A 171 2.61 26.21 -1.07
C TRP A 171 1.37 27.07 -0.80
N ARG A 172 0.78 26.93 0.40
CA ARG A 172 -0.41 27.68 0.82
C ARG A 172 -0.07 28.85 1.72
N LYS A 173 -0.50 30.04 1.31
CA LYS A 173 -0.25 31.27 2.07
C LYS A 173 -0.86 31.20 3.47
N GLY A 174 -0.03 31.40 4.50
CA GLY A 174 -0.41 31.40 5.91
C GLY A 174 -0.30 30.05 6.61
N GLU A 175 -0.01 28.96 5.89
CA GLU A 175 0.24 27.64 6.47
C GLU A 175 1.74 27.43 6.75
N PRO A 176 2.13 26.59 7.72
CA PRO A 176 3.52 26.21 7.94
C PRO A 176 4.15 25.67 6.66
N ILE A 177 5.37 26.10 6.33
CA ILE A 177 6.04 25.61 5.12
C ILE A 177 6.60 24.20 5.32
N ALA A 178 6.56 23.38 4.28
CA ALA A 178 7.39 22.17 4.20
C ALA A 178 8.61 22.50 3.33
N SER A 179 9.78 22.62 3.94
CA SER A 179 11.05 22.92 3.25
C SER A 179 11.98 21.70 3.17
N GLY A 180 11.44 20.49 3.37
CA GLY A 180 12.16 19.22 3.27
C GLY A 180 12.52 18.87 1.83
N LEU A 181 13.39 17.89 1.63
CA LEU A 181 13.84 17.44 0.32
C LEU A 181 12.68 16.92 -0.53
N ASN A 182 11.76 16.12 0.02
CA ASN A 182 10.64 15.62 -0.77
C ASN A 182 9.68 16.76 -1.11
N ALA A 183 9.38 17.67 -0.17
CA ALA A 183 8.59 18.86 -0.46
C ALA A 183 9.21 19.72 -1.58
N MET A 184 10.53 19.96 -1.54
CA MET A 184 11.22 20.70 -2.60
C MET A 184 11.23 19.95 -3.94
N GLU A 185 11.38 18.63 -3.93
CA GLU A 185 11.31 17.81 -5.15
C GLU A 185 9.90 17.79 -5.74
N ARG A 186 8.85 17.81 -4.90
CA ARG A 186 7.45 17.98 -5.33
C ARG A 186 7.24 19.35 -5.97
N ILE A 187 7.76 20.43 -5.37
CA ILE A 187 7.73 21.78 -5.98
C ILE A 187 8.45 21.75 -7.33
N ARG A 188 9.66 21.19 -7.37
CA ARG A 188 10.49 21.13 -8.59
C ARG A 188 9.82 20.34 -9.70
N THR A 189 9.30 19.15 -9.39
CA THR A 189 8.56 18.29 -10.32
C THR A 189 7.32 19.02 -10.85
N ARG A 190 6.60 19.73 -9.98
CA ARG A 190 5.41 20.50 -10.38
C ARG A 190 5.78 21.66 -11.31
N VAL A 191 6.86 22.39 -11.02
CA VAL A 191 7.37 23.46 -11.88
C VAL A 191 7.85 22.92 -13.22
N GLU A 192 8.63 21.83 -13.24
CA GLU A 192 9.06 21.13 -14.46
C GLU A 192 7.85 20.74 -15.31
N ARG A 193 6.82 20.19 -14.67
CA ARG A 193 5.60 19.76 -15.34
C ARG A 193 4.85 20.93 -15.96
N VAL A 194 4.66 22.04 -15.24
CA VAL A 194 4.02 23.25 -15.78
C VAL A 194 4.81 23.80 -16.97
N ILE A 195 6.15 23.83 -16.89
CA ILE A 195 7.00 24.30 -18.00
C ILE A 195 6.88 23.36 -19.23
N ALA A 196 6.83 22.04 -19.00
CA ALA A 196 6.63 21.05 -20.06
C ALA A 196 5.21 21.07 -20.67
N GLU A 197 4.19 21.28 -19.84
CA GLU A 197 2.80 21.53 -20.26
C GLU A 197 2.71 22.79 -21.15
N ASN A 198 3.62 23.74 -20.99
CA ASN A 198 3.76 24.92 -21.85
C ASN A 198 4.70 24.72 -23.07
N GLY A 199 5.16 23.49 -23.32
CA GLY A 199 5.85 23.09 -24.55
C GLY A 199 7.35 23.30 -24.56
N TYR A 200 7.97 23.49 -23.41
CA TYR A 200 9.42 23.66 -23.27
C TYR A 200 10.09 22.36 -22.81
N LEU A 201 11.28 22.07 -23.36
CA LEU A 201 12.05 20.87 -23.04
C LEU A 201 13.28 21.21 -22.22
N ALA A 202 13.62 20.32 -21.28
CA ALA A 202 14.84 20.42 -20.49
C ALA A 202 15.06 21.81 -19.87
N PRO A 203 14.07 22.36 -19.13
CA PRO A 203 14.23 23.68 -18.53
C PRO A 203 15.30 23.67 -17.44
N GLU A 204 16.09 24.73 -17.38
CA GLU A 204 17.05 25.01 -16.32
C GLU A 204 16.49 26.09 -15.39
N PHE A 205 16.14 25.68 -14.17
CA PHE A 205 15.63 26.58 -13.13
C PHE A 205 16.02 26.10 -11.73
N GLU A 206 15.96 27.01 -10.77
CA GLU A 206 16.20 26.74 -9.35
C GLU A 206 14.99 27.19 -8.51
N CYS A 207 14.62 26.39 -7.50
CA CYS A 207 13.63 26.75 -6.50
C CYS A 207 14.32 26.95 -5.16
N GLN A 208 14.08 28.11 -4.53
CA GLN A 208 14.65 28.46 -3.23
C GLN A 208 13.57 29.04 -2.33
N ILE A 209 13.68 28.79 -1.04
CA ILE A 209 12.82 29.39 -0.02
C ILE A 209 13.60 30.51 0.63
N GLU A 210 13.07 31.73 0.57
CA GLU A 210 13.67 32.92 1.17
C GLU A 210 12.88 33.34 2.43
N PRO A 211 13.38 33.00 3.63
CA PRO A 211 12.75 33.39 4.88
C PRO A 211 12.98 34.87 5.21
N GLU A 212 11.93 35.56 5.65
CA GLU A 212 11.96 36.92 6.21
C GLU A 212 11.26 36.91 7.58
N GLY A 213 11.96 36.43 8.61
CA GLY A 213 11.39 36.30 9.96
C GLY A 213 10.48 35.08 10.07
N GLU A 214 9.20 35.28 10.40
CA GLU A 214 8.20 34.20 10.56
C GLU A 214 7.45 33.87 9.25
N ILE A 215 7.81 34.53 8.14
CA ILE A 215 7.23 34.29 6.82
C ILE A 215 8.33 33.90 5.84
N ALA A 216 7.99 33.12 4.81
CA ALA A 216 8.92 32.79 3.74
C ALA A 216 8.26 32.91 2.36
N ASP A 217 9.02 33.43 1.39
CA ASP A 217 8.65 33.46 -0.02
C ASP A 217 9.30 32.28 -0.75
N LEU A 218 8.57 31.68 -1.71
CA LEU A 218 9.13 30.69 -2.63
C LEU A 218 9.60 31.43 -3.89
N VAL A 219 10.90 31.43 -4.14
CA VAL A 219 11.52 32.08 -5.29
C VAL A 219 11.91 31.02 -6.32
N ILE A 220 11.43 31.19 -7.55
CA ILE A 220 11.68 30.29 -8.68
C ILE A 220 12.44 31.09 -9.74
N HIS A 221 13.73 30.79 -9.91
CA HIS A 221 14.58 31.48 -10.88
C HIS A 221 14.77 30.61 -12.14
N VAL A 222 14.07 30.95 -13.22
CA VAL A 222 14.16 30.28 -14.50
C VAL A 222 15.33 30.87 -15.30
N SER A 223 16.39 30.09 -15.49
CA SER A 223 17.60 30.54 -16.20
C SER A 223 17.50 30.30 -17.70
N ASP A 224 16.95 29.15 -18.09
CA ASP A 224 16.65 28.80 -19.48
C ASP A 224 15.37 27.96 -19.51
N LEU A 225 14.38 28.37 -20.30
CA LEU A 225 13.21 27.53 -20.53
C LEU A 225 13.56 26.31 -21.39
N GLY A 226 14.67 26.38 -22.13
CA GLY A 226 15.07 25.38 -23.10
C GLY A 226 14.30 25.51 -24.42
N PRO A 227 14.60 24.64 -25.40
CA PRO A 227 13.96 24.70 -26.71
C PRO A 227 12.48 24.33 -26.62
N ARG A 228 11.66 24.94 -27.50
CA ARG A 228 10.30 24.45 -27.69
C ARG A 228 10.33 23.04 -28.29
N ALA A 229 9.46 22.17 -27.77
CA ALA A 229 9.26 20.84 -28.31
C ALA A 229 8.60 20.94 -29.69
N MET A 230 9.41 20.98 -30.74
CA MET A 230 8.93 21.02 -32.12
C MET A 230 8.97 19.64 -32.73
N ILE A 231 7.87 19.19 -33.32
CA ILE A 231 7.77 17.89 -33.97
C ILE A 231 8.62 17.89 -35.24
N GLN A 232 9.78 17.24 -35.21
CA GLN A 232 10.66 17.10 -36.36
C GLN A 232 10.40 15.83 -37.15
N GLU A 233 9.78 14.82 -36.54
CA GLU A 233 9.48 13.56 -37.20
C GLU A 233 8.20 12.97 -36.61
N ILE A 234 7.34 12.44 -37.45
CA ILE A 234 6.18 11.67 -37.02
C ILE A 234 6.29 10.25 -37.56
N ARG A 235 6.13 9.27 -36.69
CA ARG A 235 6.13 7.85 -37.02
C ARG A 235 4.82 7.24 -36.56
N VAL A 236 4.04 6.70 -37.50
CA VAL A 236 2.79 5.98 -37.20
C VAL A 236 3.01 4.48 -37.40
N GLU A 237 2.55 3.68 -36.45
CA GLU A 237 2.69 2.22 -36.45
C GLU A 237 1.38 1.52 -36.14
N GLY A 238 1.16 0.37 -36.77
CA GLY A 238 0.05 -0.55 -36.46
C GLY A 238 -1.32 -0.15 -37.01
N ASN A 239 -1.42 0.99 -37.71
CA ASN A 239 -2.58 1.39 -38.50
C ASN A 239 -2.74 0.47 -39.73
N GLN A 240 -3.78 -0.36 -39.74
CA GLN A 240 -4.08 -1.28 -40.85
C GLN A 240 -5.30 -0.82 -41.65
N ARG A 241 -6.27 -0.18 -40.99
CA ARG A 241 -7.52 0.33 -41.54
C ARG A 241 -7.38 1.78 -42.01
N ASP A 242 -6.93 2.66 -41.12
CA ASP A 242 -6.80 4.08 -41.40
C ASP A 242 -5.41 4.40 -41.98
N SER A 243 -5.38 5.29 -43.00
CA SER A 243 -4.10 5.74 -43.55
C SER A 243 -3.35 6.59 -42.53
N THR A 244 -2.03 6.67 -42.67
CA THR A 244 -1.21 7.55 -41.82
C THR A 244 -1.68 8.99 -41.91
N GLU A 245 -1.97 9.46 -43.13
CA GLU A 245 -2.50 10.81 -43.37
C GLU A 245 -3.85 11.05 -42.66
N ASP A 246 -4.73 10.06 -42.65
CA ASP A 246 -6.01 10.14 -41.95
C ASP A 246 -5.81 10.24 -40.44
N LEU A 247 -4.94 9.41 -39.86
CA LEU A 247 -4.68 9.40 -38.42
C LEU A 247 -4.07 10.74 -37.96
N LEU A 248 -3.13 11.31 -38.73
CA LEU A 248 -2.56 12.63 -38.42
C LEU A 248 -3.57 13.77 -38.60
N ARG A 249 -4.46 13.67 -39.59
CA ARG A 249 -5.56 14.63 -39.77
C ARG A 249 -6.57 14.55 -38.62
N PHE A 250 -6.83 13.36 -38.10
CA PHE A 250 -7.74 13.16 -36.96
C PHE A 250 -7.15 13.74 -35.66
N LEU A 251 -5.85 13.51 -35.42
CA LEU A 251 -5.12 14.07 -34.29
C LEU A 251 -4.76 15.56 -34.43
N ASP A 252 -5.09 16.16 -35.58
CA ASP A 252 -4.74 17.54 -35.96
C ASP A 252 -3.25 17.88 -35.74
N VAL A 253 -2.35 16.98 -36.18
CA VAL A 253 -0.91 17.10 -35.91
C VAL A 253 -0.01 17.05 -37.15
N LYS A 254 0.83 18.07 -37.22
CA LYS A 254 1.93 18.39 -38.14
C LYS A 254 3.36 17.99 -37.84
N GLN A 255 4.17 17.64 -38.83
CA GLN A 255 5.58 17.97 -38.73
C GLN A 255 5.75 19.51 -38.71
N GLY A 256 6.56 20.01 -37.78
CA GLY A 256 6.81 21.43 -37.56
C GLY A 256 5.84 22.11 -36.60
N ASP A 257 4.88 21.38 -36.03
CA ASP A 257 4.03 21.90 -34.97
C ASP A 257 4.73 21.84 -33.61
N PRO A 258 4.43 22.77 -32.68
CA PRO A 258 4.79 22.60 -31.28
C PRO A 258 3.97 21.45 -30.68
N ILE A 259 4.59 20.68 -29.79
CA ILE A 259 3.91 19.67 -28.98
C ILE A 259 4.08 19.99 -27.50
N THR A 260 2.97 19.95 -26.77
CA THR A 260 2.90 20.10 -25.32
C THR A 260 2.41 18.80 -24.70
N GLU A 261 2.60 18.65 -23.40
CA GLU A 261 2.02 17.51 -22.68
C GLU A 261 0.48 17.51 -22.77
N GLN A 262 -0.15 18.69 -22.69
CA GLN A 262 -1.59 18.83 -22.87
C GLN A 262 -2.05 18.34 -24.25
N GLN A 263 -1.32 18.68 -25.32
CA GLN A 263 -1.62 18.18 -26.66
C GLN A 263 -1.42 16.66 -26.78
N ARG A 264 -0.40 16.09 -26.11
CA ARG A 264 -0.19 14.62 -26.07
C ARG A 264 -1.37 13.92 -25.41
N VAL A 265 -1.80 14.40 -24.24
CA VAL A 265 -2.96 13.87 -23.50
C VAL A 265 -4.24 14.03 -24.33
N GLN A 266 -4.46 15.18 -24.97
CA GLN A 266 -5.61 15.40 -25.87
C GLN A 266 -5.62 14.42 -27.05
N MET A 267 -4.47 14.14 -27.66
CA MET A 267 -4.40 13.16 -28.74
C MET A 267 -4.68 11.73 -28.24
N GLU A 268 -4.19 11.34 -27.07
CA GLU A 268 -4.49 10.03 -26.47
C GLU A 268 -5.97 9.89 -26.13
N GLN A 269 -6.54 10.93 -25.51
CA GLN A 269 -7.97 11.03 -25.23
C GLN A 269 -8.80 10.93 -26.51
N ALA A 270 -8.42 11.63 -27.58
CA ALA A 270 -9.11 11.55 -28.86
C ALA A 270 -9.08 10.13 -29.46
N LEU A 271 -7.96 9.41 -29.34
CA LEU A 271 -7.87 8.00 -29.78
C LEU A 271 -8.77 7.10 -28.92
N TRP A 272 -8.81 7.32 -27.61
CA TRP A 272 -9.65 6.58 -26.69
C TRP A 272 -11.15 6.81 -26.93
N GLU A 273 -11.59 8.08 -26.94
CA GLU A 273 -12.97 8.52 -27.20
C GLU A 273 -13.46 8.05 -28.57
N SER A 274 -12.55 7.89 -29.53
CA SER A 274 -12.92 7.37 -30.86
C SER A 274 -13.51 5.96 -30.80
N GLY A 275 -13.16 5.16 -29.78
CA GLY A 275 -13.54 3.76 -29.63
C GLY A 275 -13.07 2.82 -30.76
N ARG A 276 -12.19 3.29 -31.66
CA ARG A 276 -11.80 2.57 -32.89
C ARG A 276 -10.54 1.72 -32.75
N PHE A 277 -9.79 1.88 -31.66
CA PHE A 277 -8.52 1.22 -31.43
C PHE A 277 -8.57 0.32 -30.20
N GLU A 278 -8.13 -0.92 -30.33
CA GLU A 278 -7.98 -1.88 -29.23
C GLU A 278 -6.82 -1.51 -28.31
N LYS A 279 -5.77 -0.90 -28.90
CA LYS A 279 -4.59 -0.41 -28.21
C LYS A 279 -4.11 0.84 -28.91
N TYR A 280 -3.66 1.81 -28.14
CA TYR A 280 -3.01 2.99 -28.67
C TYR A 280 -1.92 3.46 -27.70
N ARG A 281 -0.97 4.22 -28.22
CA ARG A 281 0.07 4.89 -27.45
C ARG A 281 0.64 6.07 -28.20
N ILE A 282 0.86 7.18 -27.51
CA ILE A 282 1.57 8.33 -28.04
C ILE A 282 2.84 8.55 -27.24
N LEU A 283 4.00 8.42 -27.92
CA LEU A 283 5.30 8.70 -27.34
C LEU A 283 5.90 9.92 -28.00
N VAL A 284 6.37 10.85 -27.19
CA VAL A 284 7.23 11.94 -27.65
C VAL A 284 8.66 11.53 -27.31
N GLN A 285 9.59 11.54 -28.27
CA GLN A 285 10.97 11.13 -28.05
C GLN A 285 11.92 12.26 -28.44
N PRO A 286 13.01 12.50 -27.70
CA PRO A 286 14.03 13.46 -28.13
C PRO A 286 14.60 13.07 -29.50
N ASN A 287 14.85 14.08 -30.35
CA ASN A 287 15.51 13.96 -31.65
C ASN A 287 16.54 15.08 -31.80
N ASP A 288 17.53 14.93 -32.69
CA ASP A 288 18.70 15.82 -32.76
C ASP A 288 18.34 17.33 -32.88
N ASP A 289 17.22 17.66 -33.53
CA ASP A 289 16.74 19.03 -33.76
C ASP A 289 15.33 19.32 -33.18
N GLY A 290 14.85 18.50 -32.22
CA GLY A 290 13.52 18.67 -31.60
C GLY A 290 12.97 17.36 -31.04
N VAL A 291 11.75 16.98 -31.43
CA VAL A 291 11.15 15.72 -30.98
C VAL A 291 10.60 14.87 -32.12
N ARG A 292 10.60 13.56 -31.91
CA ARG A 292 9.90 12.56 -32.72
C ARG A 292 8.60 12.17 -32.01
N LEU A 293 7.47 12.34 -32.68
CA LEU A 293 6.18 11.82 -32.24
C LEU A 293 5.98 10.41 -32.80
N VAL A 294 5.83 9.42 -31.93
CA VAL A 294 5.51 8.03 -32.30
C VAL A 294 4.08 7.74 -31.88
N VAL A 295 3.22 7.47 -32.86
CA VAL A 295 1.83 7.08 -32.65
C VAL A 295 1.67 5.61 -33.01
N SER A 296 1.46 4.77 -31.99
CA SER A 296 1.25 3.33 -32.17
C SER A 296 -0.22 3.01 -31.92
N VAL A 297 -0.88 2.35 -32.87
CA VAL A 297 -2.29 1.96 -32.75
C VAL A 297 -2.51 0.52 -33.16
N LYS A 298 -3.61 -0.07 -32.70
CA LYS A 298 -4.10 -1.38 -33.16
C LYS A 298 -5.60 -1.27 -33.38
N ASP A 299 -6.04 -1.43 -34.63
CA ASP A 299 -7.44 -1.24 -35.00
C ASP A 299 -8.36 -2.32 -34.42
N ALA A 300 -9.51 -1.90 -33.90
CA ALA A 300 -10.55 -2.80 -33.39
C ALA A 300 -11.39 -3.39 -34.51
N LYS A 301 -11.55 -4.72 -34.54
CA LYS A 301 -12.24 -5.43 -35.64
C LYS A 301 -13.73 -5.08 -35.72
N GLY A 302 -14.26 -4.98 -36.93
CA GLY A 302 -15.70 -4.74 -37.17
C GLY A 302 -16.15 -3.29 -37.01
N ILE A 303 -15.26 -2.39 -36.58
CA ILE A 303 -15.57 -0.96 -36.38
C ILE A 303 -15.19 -0.17 -37.65
N PRO A 304 -15.97 0.86 -38.07
CA PRO A 304 -15.62 1.73 -39.20
C PRO A 304 -14.31 2.51 -38.99
N GLY A 305 -13.74 3.04 -40.08
CA GLY A 305 -12.58 3.94 -40.02
C GLY A 305 -12.88 5.28 -39.31
N LEU A 306 -11.84 6.09 -39.07
CA LEU A 306 -11.95 7.37 -38.37
C LEU A 306 -12.92 8.35 -39.04
N PHE A 307 -12.85 8.45 -40.37
CA PHE A 307 -13.69 9.35 -41.17
C PHE A 307 -14.95 8.71 -41.74
N GLU A 308 -15.18 7.43 -41.44
CA GLU A 308 -16.42 6.77 -41.79
C GLU A 308 -17.48 7.08 -40.72
N PRO A 309 -18.72 7.41 -41.12
CA PRO A 309 -19.76 7.73 -40.16
C PRO A 309 -20.12 6.49 -39.33
N LEU A 310 -20.08 6.62 -38.01
CA LEU A 310 -20.64 5.63 -37.11
C LEU A 310 -22.14 5.46 -37.39
N SER A 311 -22.62 4.22 -37.28
CA SER A 311 -24.05 3.92 -37.37
C SER A 311 -24.84 4.58 -36.23
N ARG A 312 -26.18 4.59 -36.33
CA ARG A 312 -27.06 5.10 -35.26
C ARG A 312 -26.84 4.31 -33.97
N GLU A 313 -26.68 2.99 -34.08
CA GLU A 313 -26.45 2.07 -32.98
C GLU A 313 -25.10 2.36 -32.30
N GLN A 314 -24.02 2.47 -33.08
CA GLN A 314 -22.68 2.73 -32.56
C GLN A 314 -22.59 4.09 -31.83
N LYS A 315 -23.22 5.14 -32.38
CA LYS A 315 -23.31 6.44 -31.70
C LYS A 315 -24.06 6.37 -30.37
N THR A 316 -25.14 5.59 -30.33
CA THR A 316 -25.95 5.43 -29.11
C THR A 316 -25.18 4.70 -28.02
N VAL A 317 -24.40 3.70 -28.40
CA VAL A 317 -23.54 2.95 -27.49
C VAL A 317 -22.44 3.83 -26.89
N LEU A 318 -21.79 4.68 -27.69
CA LEU A 318 -20.77 5.62 -27.19
C LEU A 318 -21.34 6.64 -26.20
N LYS A 319 -22.56 7.13 -26.43
CA LYS A 319 -23.26 8.00 -25.47
C LYS A 319 -23.47 7.35 -24.10
N ALA A 320 -23.57 6.03 -24.02
CA ALA A 320 -23.65 5.36 -22.72
C ALA A 320 -22.34 5.45 -21.94
N VAL A 321 -21.20 5.46 -22.64
CA VAL A 321 -19.89 5.70 -22.02
C VAL A 321 -19.80 7.13 -21.52
N ASP A 322 -20.17 8.10 -22.37
CA ASP A 322 -20.22 9.51 -21.98
C ASP A 322 -21.13 9.71 -20.76
N TRP A 323 -22.30 9.06 -20.73
CA TRP A 323 -23.24 9.13 -19.60
C TRP A 323 -22.65 8.53 -18.30
N MET A 324 -21.93 7.41 -18.38
CA MET A 324 -21.29 6.79 -17.21
C MET A 324 -20.13 7.61 -16.64
N LEU A 325 -19.48 8.40 -17.49
CA LEU A 325 -18.30 9.19 -17.14
C LEU A 325 -18.61 10.68 -16.97
N ALA A 326 -19.86 11.10 -17.20
CA ALA A 326 -20.26 12.50 -17.13
C ALA A 326 -20.13 13.07 -15.71
N GLU A 327 -19.47 14.22 -15.61
CA GLU A 327 -19.15 14.89 -14.34
C GLU A 327 -20.26 15.76 -13.80
N ASP A 328 -21.15 16.28 -14.66
CA ASP A 328 -22.16 17.29 -14.34
C ASP A 328 -23.48 16.68 -13.83
N ASP A 329 -23.71 15.38 -14.06
CA ASP A 329 -24.86 14.62 -13.56
C ASP A 329 -24.56 13.87 -12.24
N ARG A 330 -23.46 14.25 -11.55
CA ARG A 330 -22.88 13.74 -10.28
C ARG A 330 -23.64 12.60 -9.59
N LEU A 331 -23.68 11.50 -10.33
CA LEU A 331 -23.95 10.12 -9.98
C LEU A 331 -25.24 9.88 -9.23
N ARG A 332 -26.32 9.72 -10.03
CA ARG A 332 -27.31 8.68 -9.72
C ARG A 332 -26.57 7.43 -9.25
N ASP A 333 -27.04 6.84 -8.16
CA ASP A 333 -26.49 5.63 -7.61
C ASP A 333 -26.58 4.51 -8.65
N LEU A 334 -25.45 3.86 -8.93
CA LEU A 334 -25.43 2.70 -9.80
C LEU A 334 -25.84 1.50 -8.97
N VAL A 335 -27.04 0.98 -9.26
CA VAL A 335 -27.64 -0.13 -8.53
C VAL A 335 -27.51 -1.39 -9.38
N VAL A 336 -26.88 -2.41 -8.81
CA VAL A 336 -26.78 -3.76 -9.34
C VAL A 336 -27.61 -4.68 -8.45
N ASN A 337 -28.74 -5.14 -8.94
CA ASN A 337 -29.52 -6.18 -8.30
C ASN A 337 -29.22 -7.51 -8.99
N TYR A 338 -29.05 -8.58 -8.24
CA TYR A 338 -28.95 -9.91 -8.80
C TYR A 338 -29.73 -10.91 -7.97
N GLU A 339 -30.24 -11.91 -8.64
CA GLU A 339 -30.95 -13.03 -8.06
C GLU A 339 -30.54 -14.27 -8.86
N THR A 340 -30.18 -15.32 -8.18
CA THR A 340 -29.78 -16.60 -8.75
C THR A 340 -30.52 -17.68 -7.99
N THR A 341 -30.40 -18.94 -8.40
CA THR A 341 -31.01 -20.04 -7.62
C THR A 341 -30.58 -20.11 -6.15
N THR A 342 -29.45 -19.47 -5.80
CA THR A 342 -28.80 -19.63 -4.50
C THR A 342 -28.61 -18.30 -3.77
N TRP A 343 -28.43 -17.22 -4.51
CA TRP A 343 -28.05 -15.91 -3.99
C TRP A 343 -28.96 -14.82 -4.52
N LYS A 344 -29.31 -13.89 -3.65
CA LYS A 344 -29.92 -12.63 -4.01
C LYS A 344 -29.10 -11.51 -3.38
N GLY A 345 -28.94 -10.42 -4.10
CA GLY A 345 -28.24 -9.29 -3.52
C GLY A 345 -28.45 -8.00 -4.29
N GLU A 346 -27.95 -6.97 -3.66
CA GLU A 346 -27.93 -5.61 -4.15
C GLU A 346 -26.56 -5.02 -3.88
N PHE A 347 -26.07 -4.30 -4.87
CA PHE A 347 -24.83 -3.57 -4.78
C PHE A 347 -25.06 -2.16 -5.28
N VAL A 348 -24.63 -1.17 -4.49
CA VAL A 348 -24.83 0.24 -4.81
C VAL A 348 -23.50 0.97 -4.75
N LEU A 349 -23.20 1.66 -5.85
CA LEU A 349 -22.08 2.59 -5.95
C LEU A 349 -22.64 4.01 -5.93
N SER A 350 -22.23 4.78 -4.93
CA SER A 350 -22.56 6.18 -4.76
C SER A 350 -21.31 6.99 -4.44
N GLN A 351 -21.32 8.29 -4.73
CA GLN A 351 -20.30 9.20 -4.19
C GLN A 351 -20.43 9.39 -2.67
N LYS A 352 -21.60 9.09 -2.10
CA LYS A 352 -21.86 9.19 -0.65
C LYS A 352 -21.38 7.97 0.12
N GLY A 353 -21.11 6.87 -0.59
CA GLY A 353 -20.72 5.60 0.01
C GLY A 353 -21.02 4.40 -0.89
N THR A 354 -20.78 3.21 -0.36
CA THR A 354 -21.16 1.97 -1.04
C THR A 354 -21.96 1.05 -0.14
N LEU A 355 -22.91 0.33 -0.74
CA LEU A 355 -23.73 -0.69 -0.11
C LEU A 355 -23.48 -2.04 -0.80
N VAL A 356 -23.23 -3.06 0.01
CA VAL A 356 -23.27 -4.47 -0.40
C VAL A 356 -24.32 -5.16 0.47
N ASP A 357 -25.42 -5.59 -0.12
CA ASP A 357 -26.48 -6.37 0.53
C ASP A 357 -26.54 -7.76 -0.13
N LEU A 358 -26.28 -8.82 0.64
CA LEU A 358 -26.11 -10.18 0.14
C LEU A 358 -26.89 -11.17 0.99
N ALA A 359 -27.79 -11.89 0.36
CA ALA A 359 -28.61 -12.92 0.97
C ALA A 359 -28.51 -14.26 0.23
N ARG A 360 -28.45 -15.37 0.98
CA ARG A 360 -28.55 -16.73 0.45
C ARG A 360 -30.00 -17.20 0.57
N GLN A 361 -30.60 -17.53 -0.57
CA GLN A 361 -31.99 -17.96 -0.64
C GLN A 361 -32.14 -19.38 -0.10
N SER A 362 -33.14 -19.59 0.75
CA SER A 362 -33.54 -20.91 1.23
C SER A 362 -34.85 -21.36 0.60
N SER A 363 -35.16 -22.65 0.67
CA SER A 363 -36.47 -23.18 0.23
C SER A 363 -37.65 -22.80 1.14
N GLY A 364 -37.38 -22.11 2.27
CA GLY A 364 -38.36 -21.54 3.20
C GLY A 364 -38.62 -20.05 2.97
N ASN A 365 -39.36 -19.40 3.89
CA ASN A 365 -39.65 -17.96 3.83
C ASN A 365 -38.53 -17.07 4.42
N ASP A 366 -37.55 -17.66 5.11
CA ASP A 366 -36.46 -16.95 5.78
C ASP A 366 -35.12 -17.27 5.08
N ASP A 367 -34.26 -16.27 4.88
CA ASP A 367 -32.95 -16.43 4.24
C ASP A 367 -31.96 -17.19 5.15
N GLU A 368 -31.14 -18.07 4.57
CA GLU A 368 -30.14 -18.87 5.30
C GLU A 368 -28.96 -18.04 5.80
N PHE A 369 -28.66 -16.94 5.09
CA PHE A 369 -27.61 -15.98 5.36
C PHE A 369 -28.03 -14.65 4.77
N HIS A 370 -27.88 -13.54 5.49
CA HIS A 370 -28.18 -12.21 4.97
C HIS A 370 -27.32 -11.17 5.69
N VAL A 371 -26.38 -10.57 4.96
CA VAL A 371 -25.47 -9.55 5.47
C VAL A 371 -25.54 -8.31 4.59
N ALA A 372 -25.63 -7.14 5.22
CA ALA A 372 -25.50 -5.86 4.55
C ALA A 372 -24.29 -5.09 5.10
N THR A 373 -23.54 -4.44 4.22
CA THR A 373 -22.38 -3.61 4.56
C THR A 373 -22.55 -2.24 3.95
N PHE A 374 -22.34 -1.20 4.76
CA PHE A 374 -22.33 0.19 4.34
C PHE A 374 -20.99 0.81 4.69
N ALA A 375 -20.39 1.52 3.74
CA ALA A 375 -19.22 2.36 3.98
C ALA A 375 -19.53 3.79 3.52
N ALA A 376 -19.39 4.75 4.44
CA ALA A 376 -19.71 6.16 4.23
C ALA A 376 -18.88 7.06 5.18
N ASP A 377 -19.15 8.36 5.19
CA ASP A 377 -18.56 9.41 6.07
C ASP A 377 -18.44 9.02 7.55
N ARG A 378 -19.34 8.16 8.04
CA ARG A 378 -19.40 7.71 9.44
C ARG A 378 -18.64 6.42 9.74
N GLY A 379 -17.84 5.92 8.81
CA GLY A 379 -17.09 4.67 8.92
C GLY A 379 -17.79 3.48 8.24
N ILE A 380 -17.41 2.27 8.63
CA ILE A 380 -17.94 1.03 8.04
C ILE A 380 -18.91 0.38 9.01
N GLN A 381 -20.09 0.02 8.50
CA GLN A 381 -21.15 -0.62 9.26
C GLN A 381 -21.49 -1.96 8.62
N PHE A 382 -21.51 -3.01 9.44
CA PHE A 382 -21.95 -4.34 9.01
C PHE A 382 -23.20 -4.73 9.77
N TYR A 383 -24.15 -5.34 9.06
CA TYR A 383 -25.43 -5.79 9.56
C TYR A 383 -25.57 -7.27 9.24
N ASP A 384 -25.71 -8.10 10.27
CA ASP A 384 -26.14 -9.49 10.16
C ASP A 384 -27.66 -9.51 10.33
N VAL A 385 -28.37 -9.52 9.20
CA VAL A 385 -29.83 -9.47 9.17
C VAL A 385 -30.42 -10.78 9.68
N THR A 386 -29.79 -11.91 9.36
CA THR A 386 -30.22 -13.24 9.81
C THR A 386 -30.25 -13.35 11.33
N THR A 387 -29.24 -12.82 12.02
CA THR A 387 -29.16 -12.90 13.49
C THR A 387 -29.52 -11.59 14.21
N GLN A 388 -29.91 -10.56 13.47
CA GLN A 388 -30.26 -9.23 13.98
C GLN A 388 -29.17 -8.59 14.85
N ARG A 389 -27.93 -8.61 14.34
CA ARG A 389 -26.77 -7.97 14.96
C ARG A 389 -26.16 -6.94 14.03
N LYS A 390 -25.50 -5.95 14.61
CA LYS A 390 -24.75 -4.94 13.85
C LYS A 390 -23.43 -4.62 14.52
N ILE A 391 -22.49 -4.14 13.73
CA ILE A 391 -21.23 -3.56 14.21
C ILE A 391 -20.95 -2.30 13.41
N ALA A 392 -20.80 -1.17 14.10
CA ALA A 392 -20.38 0.09 13.50
C ALA A 392 -18.94 0.39 13.95
N ILE A 393 -18.02 0.50 12.98
CA ILE A 393 -16.61 0.79 13.25
C ILE A 393 -16.38 2.28 12.98
N PRO A 394 -16.29 3.13 14.04
CA PRO A 394 -16.07 4.57 13.89
C PRO A 394 -14.60 4.89 13.60
N ASP A 395 -14.36 6.08 13.05
CA ASP A 395 -13.03 6.69 12.84
C ASP A 395 -12.09 5.78 12.05
N PHE A 396 -12.52 5.34 10.87
CA PHE A 396 -11.73 4.54 9.95
C PHE A 396 -10.81 5.46 9.15
N SER A 397 -9.52 5.52 9.51
CA SER A 397 -8.53 6.48 8.97
C SER A 397 -7.95 6.08 7.60
N THR A 398 -8.66 5.23 6.86
CA THR A 398 -8.22 4.69 5.57
C THR A 398 -9.37 4.83 4.58
N GLU A 399 -9.06 5.25 3.36
CA GLU A 399 -10.04 5.42 2.30
C GLU A 399 -10.38 4.05 1.71
N LEU A 400 -11.68 3.78 1.50
CA LEU A 400 -12.15 2.61 0.77
C LEU A 400 -12.19 2.95 -0.72
N THR A 401 -11.35 2.30 -1.50
CA THR A 401 -11.36 2.41 -2.97
C THR A 401 -12.26 1.34 -3.56
N VAL A 402 -13.24 1.76 -4.33
CA VAL A 402 -14.15 0.89 -5.08
C VAL A 402 -13.85 1.05 -6.57
N GLN A 403 -13.46 -0.06 -7.22
CA GLN A 403 -13.08 -0.07 -8.62
C GLN A 403 -14.07 -0.88 -9.44
N LEU A 404 -14.60 -0.28 -10.50
CA LEU A 404 -15.37 -0.95 -11.55
C LEU A 404 -14.69 -0.71 -12.90
N MET A 405 -14.08 -1.76 -13.46
CA MET A 405 -13.42 -1.67 -14.77
C MET A 405 -14.11 -2.60 -15.76
N CYS A 406 -14.61 -2.06 -16.86
CA CYS A 406 -15.11 -2.83 -17.99
C CYS A 406 -14.25 -2.56 -19.23
N GLY A 407 -13.57 -3.60 -19.72
CA GLY A 407 -12.66 -3.48 -20.86
C GLY A 407 -12.50 -4.78 -21.62
N LEU A 408 -11.62 -4.76 -22.61
CA LEU A 408 -11.33 -5.94 -23.43
C LEU A 408 -10.15 -6.73 -22.88
N ASP A 409 -10.31 -8.05 -22.67
CA ASP A 409 -9.24 -8.95 -22.27
C ASP A 409 -8.76 -9.82 -23.43
N TRP A 410 -7.69 -9.36 -24.05
CA TRP A 410 -7.10 -10.01 -25.21
C TRP A 410 -6.30 -11.27 -24.89
N SER A 411 -6.14 -11.64 -23.61
CA SER A 411 -5.52 -12.90 -23.21
C SER A 411 -6.45 -14.10 -23.42
N ASP A 412 -7.77 -13.87 -23.49
CA ASP A 412 -8.78 -14.86 -23.85
C ASP A 412 -9.52 -14.45 -25.14
N PRO A 413 -9.07 -14.90 -26.33
CA PRO A 413 -9.72 -14.59 -27.60
C PRO A 413 -11.16 -15.11 -27.73
N GLU A 414 -11.54 -16.13 -26.96
CA GLU A 414 -12.89 -16.71 -26.98
C GLU A 414 -13.85 -15.91 -26.08
N ALA A 415 -13.34 -15.25 -25.04
CA ALA A 415 -14.07 -14.33 -24.17
C ALA A 415 -13.32 -13.01 -23.96
N PRO A 416 -13.26 -12.13 -24.99
CA PRO A 416 -12.39 -10.95 -24.99
C PRO A 416 -12.90 -9.80 -24.12
N PHE A 417 -13.71 -10.09 -23.10
CA PHE A 417 -14.39 -9.11 -22.26
C PHE A 417 -14.02 -9.37 -20.80
N ARG A 418 -13.56 -8.33 -20.11
CA ARG A 418 -13.24 -8.41 -18.70
C ARG A 418 -13.96 -7.30 -17.95
N THR A 419 -14.71 -7.72 -16.95
CA THR A 419 -15.26 -6.86 -15.93
C THR A 419 -14.54 -7.17 -14.63
N VAL A 420 -13.83 -6.20 -14.08
CA VAL A 420 -13.22 -6.28 -12.76
C VAL A 420 -14.05 -5.43 -11.83
N PHE A 421 -14.44 -6.04 -10.72
CA PHE A 421 -14.95 -5.34 -9.57
C PHE A 421 -13.98 -5.55 -8.42
N GLY A 422 -13.51 -4.46 -7.82
CA GLY A 422 -12.50 -4.48 -6.77
C GLY A 422 -12.90 -3.60 -5.60
N LEU A 423 -12.58 -4.07 -4.39
CA LEU A 423 -12.64 -3.32 -3.15
C LEU A 423 -11.24 -3.32 -2.54
N GLY A 424 -10.71 -2.16 -2.19
CA GLY A 424 -9.39 -2.00 -1.59
C GLY A 424 -9.37 -0.94 -0.50
N PHE A 425 -8.41 -1.04 0.42
CA PHE A 425 -8.17 -0.03 1.43
C PHE A 425 -6.82 0.64 1.15
N GLU A 426 -6.80 1.97 1.02
CA GLU A 426 -5.58 2.75 0.85
C GLU A 426 -5.33 3.65 2.08
N HIS A 427 -4.05 3.85 2.42
CA HIS A 427 -3.68 4.75 3.51
C HIS A 427 -3.75 6.18 2.99
N ALA A 428 -4.76 6.92 3.44
CA ALA A 428 -4.88 8.34 3.16
C ALA A 428 -3.68 9.08 3.81
N PRO A 429 -2.86 9.84 3.06
CA PRO A 429 -1.96 10.80 3.69
C PRO A 429 -2.78 11.79 4.51
N THR A 430 -2.32 12.10 5.72
CA THR A 430 -3.10 12.77 6.78
C THR A 430 -3.68 14.14 6.41
N ALA A 431 -3.28 14.75 5.28
CA ALA A 431 -3.82 16.00 4.78
C ALA A 431 -4.98 15.85 3.75
N SER A 432 -5.38 14.61 3.40
CA SER A 432 -6.57 14.35 2.55
C SER A 432 -7.90 14.26 3.31
N ILE A 433 -7.93 14.56 4.62
CA ILE A 433 -9.17 14.74 5.41
C ILE A 433 -9.86 16.08 5.05
N GLN A 434 -10.06 16.33 3.77
CA GLN A 434 -10.98 17.35 3.25
C GLN A 434 -12.06 16.75 2.33
N SER A 435 -11.96 15.47 1.96
CA SER A 435 -13.14 14.72 1.52
C SER A 435 -13.94 14.34 2.75
N ASP A 436 -15.17 14.85 2.88
CA ASP A 436 -16.12 14.44 3.92
C ASP A 436 -16.53 12.95 3.76
N VAL A 437 -16.11 12.25 2.68
CA VAL A 437 -16.46 10.84 2.41
C VAL A 437 -15.19 9.98 2.25
N PRO A 438 -15.00 8.91 3.05
CA PRO A 438 -13.86 8.00 3.01
C PRO A 438 -14.00 6.92 1.92
N VAL A 439 -14.63 7.26 0.79
CA VAL A 439 -14.86 6.34 -0.32
C VAL A 439 -14.42 6.98 -1.63
N SER A 440 -13.47 6.35 -2.31
CA SER A 440 -13.07 6.69 -3.68
C SER A 440 -13.74 5.73 -4.66
N LEU A 441 -14.37 6.28 -5.69
CA LEU A 441 -14.99 5.50 -6.77
C LEU A 441 -14.18 5.67 -8.06
N ASP A 442 -13.68 4.57 -8.59
CA ASP A 442 -12.98 4.53 -9.87
C ASP A 442 -13.76 3.66 -10.87
N VAL A 443 -14.47 4.31 -11.79
CA VAL A 443 -15.25 3.65 -12.85
C VAL A 443 -14.56 3.89 -14.19
N THR A 444 -14.07 2.82 -14.80
CA THR A 444 -13.42 2.88 -16.11
C THR A 444 -14.13 1.97 -17.10
N ILE A 445 -14.57 2.53 -18.23
CA ILE A 445 -15.25 1.77 -19.28
C ILE A 445 -14.67 2.16 -20.63
N GLU A 446 -14.03 1.20 -21.30
CA GLU A 446 -13.38 1.46 -22.58
C GLU A 446 -14.44 1.70 -23.68
N PRO A 447 -14.39 2.81 -24.47
CA PRO A 447 -15.35 3.05 -25.55
C PRO A 447 -15.36 1.93 -26.60
N VAL A 448 -14.19 1.34 -26.87
CA VAL A 448 -14.04 0.20 -27.77
C VAL A 448 -14.72 -1.07 -27.24
N PHE A 449 -14.88 -1.23 -25.92
CA PHE A 449 -15.53 -2.39 -25.32
C PHE A 449 -17.00 -2.50 -25.74
N LEU A 450 -17.78 -1.42 -25.61
CA LEU A 450 -19.21 -1.47 -25.95
C LEU A 450 -19.43 -1.54 -27.47
N LEU A 451 -18.59 -0.89 -28.28
CA LEU A 451 -18.65 -1.04 -29.73
C LEU A 451 -18.35 -2.48 -30.17
N THR A 452 -17.35 -3.11 -29.55
CA THR A 452 -17.01 -4.52 -29.80
C THR A 452 -18.12 -5.45 -29.33
N LEU A 453 -18.79 -5.14 -28.22
CA LEU A 453 -19.95 -5.89 -27.72
C LEU A 453 -21.10 -5.92 -28.74
N LEU A 454 -21.38 -4.78 -29.37
CA LEU A 454 -22.38 -4.63 -30.43
C LEU A 454 -22.09 -5.54 -31.63
N GLU A 455 -20.82 -5.65 -32.03
CA GLU A 455 -20.41 -6.41 -33.23
C GLU A 455 -20.21 -7.91 -32.96
N MET A 456 -19.64 -8.29 -31.81
CA MET A 456 -19.16 -9.66 -31.56
C MET A 456 -20.12 -10.55 -30.75
N ARG A 457 -20.94 -9.98 -29.86
CA ARG A 457 -21.77 -10.76 -28.91
C ARG A 457 -23.27 -10.52 -29.07
N ALA A 458 -23.68 -9.53 -29.86
CA ALA A 458 -25.09 -9.28 -30.11
C ALA A 458 -25.72 -10.43 -30.92
N ALA A 459 -26.68 -11.11 -30.30
CA ALA A 459 -27.57 -12.05 -30.98
C ALA A 459 -28.62 -11.30 -31.80
N ALA A 460 -29.05 -10.13 -31.32
CA ALA A 460 -29.95 -9.23 -32.05
C ALA A 460 -29.78 -7.78 -31.57
N VAL A 461 -29.90 -6.84 -32.50
CA VAL A 461 -29.94 -5.41 -32.24
C VAL A 461 -31.27 -4.88 -32.79
N LYS A 462 -32.05 -4.20 -31.94
CA LYS A 462 -33.36 -3.67 -32.32
C LYS A 462 -33.58 -2.30 -31.70
N TRP A 463 -34.39 -1.49 -32.37
CA TRP A 463 -34.90 -0.24 -31.83
C TRP A 463 -36.29 -0.45 -31.26
N ASN A 464 -36.51 0.01 -30.03
CA ASN A 464 -37.83 0.11 -29.41
C ASN A 464 -38.04 1.55 -28.95
N ASP A 465 -38.85 2.29 -29.71
CA ASP A 465 -38.99 3.75 -29.58
C ASP A 465 -37.62 4.44 -29.56
N ASP A 466 -37.30 5.16 -28.49
CA ASP A 466 -36.04 5.89 -28.30
C ASP A 466 -34.94 5.05 -27.64
N HIS A 467 -35.13 3.74 -27.49
CA HIS A 467 -34.14 2.84 -26.86
C HIS A 467 -33.54 1.85 -27.85
N LEU A 468 -32.21 1.81 -27.89
CA LEU A 468 -31.45 0.76 -28.55
C LEU A 468 -31.41 -0.47 -27.64
N GLN A 469 -31.91 -1.60 -28.12
CA GLN A 469 -31.88 -2.89 -27.43
C GLN A 469 -30.86 -3.82 -28.08
N ILE A 470 -29.88 -4.24 -27.30
CA ILE A 470 -28.83 -5.18 -27.69
C ILE A 470 -29.06 -6.45 -26.86
N SER A 471 -29.53 -7.51 -27.50
CA SER A 471 -29.66 -8.82 -26.88
C SER A 471 -28.40 -9.64 -27.12
N THR A 472 -27.80 -10.18 -26.07
CA THR A 472 -26.62 -11.05 -26.15
C THR A 472 -27.03 -12.51 -26.25
N SER A 473 -26.17 -13.35 -26.84
CA SER A 473 -26.45 -14.78 -27.04
C SER A 473 -26.61 -15.59 -25.75
N ASN A 474 -26.18 -15.05 -24.60
CA ASN A 474 -26.27 -15.67 -23.29
C ASN A 474 -27.49 -15.23 -22.46
N GLY A 475 -28.43 -14.44 -23.02
CA GLY A 475 -29.65 -14.02 -22.32
C GLY A 475 -29.61 -12.62 -21.69
N GLY A 476 -28.55 -11.84 -21.98
CA GLY A 476 -28.46 -10.43 -21.61
C GLY A 476 -29.24 -9.52 -22.56
N LEU A 477 -29.71 -8.40 -22.04
CA LEU A 477 -30.41 -7.33 -22.73
C LEU A 477 -29.88 -6.00 -22.20
N LEU A 478 -29.11 -5.30 -23.02
CA LEU A 478 -28.71 -3.93 -22.76
C LEU A 478 -29.68 -3.00 -23.50
N ALA A 479 -30.33 -2.09 -22.78
CA ALA A 479 -31.20 -1.06 -23.33
C ALA A 479 -30.56 0.31 -23.08
N ILE A 480 -30.36 1.11 -24.13
CA ILE A 480 -29.70 2.42 -24.04
C ILE A 480 -30.62 3.48 -24.63
N ASN A 481 -30.87 4.57 -23.90
CA ASN A 481 -31.62 5.71 -24.39
C ASN A 481 -30.80 6.50 -25.42
N GLU A 482 -31.37 6.76 -26.60
CA GLU A 482 -30.67 7.45 -27.69
C GLU A 482 -30.24 8.88 -27.34
N GLN A 483 -31.04 9.60 -26.54
CA GLN A 483 -30.80 11.00 -26.23
C GLN A 483 -29.83 11.16 -25.08
N SER A 484 -30.11 10.52 -23.94
CA SER A 484 -29.33 10.68 -22.70
C SER A 484 -28.11 9.74 -22.60
N GLY A 485 -28.10 8.61 -23.30
CA GLY A 485 -27.10 7.57 -23.09
C GLY A 485 -27.36 6.70 -21.85
N GLU A 486 -28.36 7.04 -21.03
CA GLU A 486 -28.74 6.25 -19.85
C GLU A 486 -29.06 4.81 -20.27
N PHE A 487 -28.46 3.86 -19.56
CA PHE A 487 -28.62 2.44 -19.87
C PHE A 487 -29.25 1.67 -18.72
N VAL A 488 -29.91 0.58 -19.12
CA VAL A 488 -30.37 -0.47 -18.22
C VAL A 488 -29.90 -1.79 -18.80
N TYR A 489 -29.18 -2.55 -18.00
CA TYR A 489 -28.83 -3.93 -18.34
C TYR A 489 -29.74 -4.89 -17.59
N ARG A 490 -30.23 -5.91 -18.28
CA ARG A 490 -30.95 -7.04 -17.70
C ARG A 490 -30.36 -8.33 -18.23
N TYR A 491 -29.97 -9.22 -17.35
CA TYR A 491 -29.63 -10.59 -17.66
C TYR A 491 -30.74 -11.50 -17.16
N GLN A 492 -31.16 -12.47 -17.97
CA GLN A 492 -32.04 -13.54 -17.52
C GLN A 492 -31.67 -14.86 -18.20
N ASN A 493 -31.32 -15.87 -17.40
CA ASN A 493 -31.07 -17.22 -17.87
C ASN A 493 -31.57 -18.24 -16.85
N GLY A 494 -32.72 -18.86 -17.16
CA GLY A 494 -33.42 -19.70 -16.17
C GLY A 494 -33.88 -18.86 -14.99
N ASP A 495 -33.45 -19.24 -13.79
CA ASP A 495 -33.75 -18.55 -12.53
C ASP A 495 -32.74 -17.43 -12.22
N ASP A 496 -31.61 -17.36 -12.93
CA ASP A 496 -30.61 -16.31 -12.75
C ASP A 496 -31.04 -15.02 -13.45
N GLN A 497 -31.06 -13.93 -12.68
CA GLN A 497 -31.40 -12.58 -13.06
C GLN A 497 -30.37 -11.59 -12.56
N THR A 498 -30.03 -10.61 -13.38
CA THR A 498 -29.23 -9.46 -12.95
C THR A 498 -29.79 -8.22 -13.60
N GLN A 499 -29.91 -7.14 -12.84
CA GLN A 499 -30.31 -5.84 -13.34
C GLN A 499 -29.29 -4.80 -12.90
N VAL A 500 -28.81 -4.00 -13.86
CA VAL A 500 -28.00 -2.81 -13.59
C VAL A 500 -28.79 -1.59 -14.06
N ARG A 501 -28.91 -0.58 -13.19
CA ARG A 501 -29.64 0.66 -13.48
C ARG A 501 -29.07 1.82 -12.68
N ALA A 502 -29.31 3.03 -13.18
CA ALA A 502 -29.16 4.26 -12.41
C ALA A 502 -30.37 4.49 -11.49
N ALA A 503 -30.17 5.14 -10.35
CA ALA A 503 -31.23 5.54 -9.43
C ALA A 503 -30.87 6.86 -8.73
N GLU A 504 -31.84 7.73 -8.47
CA GLU A 504 -31.59 8.95 -7.67
C GLU A 504 -31.73 8.65 -6.18
N ASP A 505 -30.77 9.11 -5.36
CA ASP A 505 -30.75 9.06 -3.89
C ASP A 505 -31.04 7.68 -3.26
N TYR A 506 -30.81 6.61 -4.02
CA TYR A 506 -31.08 5.24 -3.62
C TYR A 506 -30.20 4.75 -2.48
N PHE A 507 -28.92 5.13 -2.45
CA PHE A 507 -28.00 4.79 -1.38
C PHE A 507 -28.47 5.34 -0.04
N ASP A 508 -28.84 6.63 0.00
CA ASP A 508 -29.33 7.27 1.21
C ASP A 508 -30.65 6.67 1.67
N ASP A 509 -31.59 6.45 0.74
CA ASP A 509 -32.88 5.82 1.03
C ASP A 509 -32.68 4.42 1.62
N ARG A 510 -31.81 3.60 1.02
CA ARG A 510 -31.50 2.25 1.51
C ARG A 510 -30.75 2.27 2.84
N PHE A 511 -29.83 3.20 3.03
CA PHE A 511 -29.11 3.36 4.29
C PHE A 511 -30.07 3.74 5.43
N GLN A 512 -30.94 4.74 5.23
CA GLN A 512 -31.93 5.14 6.24
C GLN A 512 -32.89 4.00 6.54
N GLN A 513 -33.37 3.30 5.51
CA GLN A 513 -34.23 2.13 5.70
C GLN A 513 -33.55 1.06 6.57
N PHE A 514 -32.29 0.72 6.28
CA PHE A 514 -31.55 -0.26 7.08
C PHE A 514 -31.28 0.23 8.51
N VAL A 515 -30.97 1.51 8.71
CA VAL A 515 -30.78 2.08 10.04
C VAL A 515 -32.07 1.99 10.87
N GLU A 516 -33.23 2.27 10.27
CA GLU A 516 -34.54 2.13 10.92
C GLU A 516 -34.89 0.67 11.20
N GLU A 517 -34.69 -0.23 10.24
CA GLU A 517 -34.95 -1.68 10.39
C GLU A 517 -34.02 -2.31 11.44
N ALA A 518 -32.76 -1.88 11.47
CA ALA A 518 -31.73 -2.39 12.36
C ALA A 518 -31.61 -1.60 13.69
N ASP A 519 -32.54 -0.70 14.01
CA ASP A 519 -32.55 0.00 15.29
C ASP A 519 -32.67 -0.99 16.46
N SER A 520 -33.44 -2.06 16.26
CA SER A 520 -33.56 -3.16 17.23
C SER A 520 -32.41 -4.16 17.23
N TYR A 521 -31.44 -4.07 16.32
CA TYR A 521 -30.35 -5.03 16.23
C TYR A 521 -29.35 -4.83 17.37
N GLY A 522 -28.77 -5.93 17.85
CA GLY A 522 -27.74 -5.88 18.88
C GLY A 522 -26.44 -5.25 18.37
N GLU A 523 -26.02 -4.14 18.95
CA GLU A 523 -24.70 -3.53 18.71
C GLU A 523 -23.59 -4.40 19.31
N CYS A 524 -22.61 -4.76 18.48
CA CYS A 524 -21.53 -5.67 18.86
C CYS A 524 -20.18 -4.97 19.04
N PHE A 525 -20.03 -3.71 18.61
CA PHE A 525 -18.77 -2.99 18.71
C PHE A 525 -18.44 -2.64 20.16
N ASP A 526 -17.21 -2.93 20.60
CA ASP A 526 -16.67 -2.48 21.88
C ASP A 526 -15.40 -1.67 21.64
N ALA A 527 -15.44 -0.38 21.94
CA ALA A 527 -14.30 0.52 21.77
C ALA A 527 -13.10 0.17 22.67
N ALA A 528 -13.33 -0.53 23.79
CA ALA A 528 -12.26 -1.03 24.67
C ALA A 528 -11.69 -2.37 24.18
N ALA A 529 -12.38 -3.04 23.27
CA ALA A 529 -11.98 -4.32 22.68
C ALA A 529 -12.25 -4.36 21.16
N PRO A 530 -11.66 -3.44 20.36
CA PRO A 530 -12.04 -3.21 18.97
C PRO A 530 -11.73 -4.40 18.05
N VAL A 531 -10.60 -5.09 18.23
CA VAL A 531 -10.24 -6.28 17.45
C VAL A 531 -11.12 -7.45 17.86
N THR A 532 -11.33 -7.60 19.18
CA THR A 532 -12.19 -8.66 19.72
C THR A 532 -13.63 -8.56 19.23
N SER A 533 -14.22 -7.35 19.26
CA SER A 533 -15.60 -7.14 18.85
C SER A 533 -15.82 -7.44 17.37
N VAL A 534 -14.91 -7.01 16.49
CA VAL A 534 -14.94 -7.33 15.05
C VAL A 534 -14.81 -8.83 14.81
N ALA A 535 -13.81 -9.49 15.44
CA ALA A 535 -13.61 -10.93 15.30
C ALA A 535 -14.85 -11.74 15.71
N ARG A 536 -15.46 -11.41 16.85
CA ARG A 536 -16.67 -12.08 17.35
C ARG A 536 -17.88 -11.84 16.45
N PHE A 537 -18.03 -10.62 15.92
CA PHE A 537 -19.10 -10.31 14.98
C PHE A 537 -18.97 -11.17 13.71
N VAL A 538 -17.79 -11.16 13.07
CA VAL A 538 -17.55 -11.90 11.83
C VAL A 538 -17.70 -13.41 12.02
N ARG A 539 -17.21 -13.99 13.12
CA ARG A 539 -17.42 -15.41 13.45
C ARG A 539 -18.89 -15.75 13.66
N GLY A 540 -19.64 -14.80 14.19
CA GLY A 540 -21.07 -14.95 14.39
C GLY A 540 -21.86 -15.09 13.09
N LEU A 541 -21.33 -14.62 11.96
CA LEU A 541 -22.02 -14.67 10.67
C LEU A 541 -22.13 -16.12 10.21
N SER A 542 -23.28 -16.47 9.65
CA SER A 542 -23.53 -17.81 9.10
C SER A 542 -22.90 -17.99 7.72
N TRP A 543 -21.58 -17.79 7.61
CA TRP A 543 -20.84 -17.77 6.34
C TRP A 543 -21.09 -19.05 5.51
N PRO A 544 -21.62 -18.91 4.29
CA PRO A 544 -21.71 -20.04 3.38
C PRO A 544 -20.32 -20.42 2.86
N GLN A 545 -20.04 -21.72 2.71
CA GLN A 545 -18.73 -22.24 2.30
C GLN A 545 -18.25 -21.69 0.95
N GLU A 546 -19.18 -21.31 0.07
CA GLU A 546 -18.92 -20.80 -1.27
C GLU A 546 -18.36 -19.37 -1.29
N LEU A 547 -18.43 -18.60 -0.19
CA LEU A 547 -17.83 -17.26 -0.08
C LEU A 547 -16.37 -17.27 0.40
N SER A 548 -15.78 -18.45 0.63
CA SER A 548 -14.40 -18.61 1.13
C SER A 548 -13.29 -18.06 0.22
N GLU A 549 -13.58 -17.78 -1.06
CA GLU A 549 -12.64 -17.15 -2.00
C GLU A 549 -12.47 -15.63 -1.77
N PHE A 550 -13.46 -14.95 -1.20
CA PHE A 550 -13.46 -13.48 -1.00
C PHE A 550 -12.87 -13.05 0.33
N ALA A 551 -13.02 -13.88 1.35
CA ALA A 551 -12.29 -13.82 2.59
C ALA A 551 -12.12 -15.26 3.03
N SER A 552 -10.90 -15.70 3.36
CA SER A 552 -10.72 -17.07 3.80
C SER A 552 -11.55 -17.28 5.07
N VAL A 553 -12.67 -17.98 4.94
CA VAL A 553 -13.54 -18.38 6.08
C VAL A 553 -12.68 -19.06 7.15
N GLU A 554 -11.65 -19.78 6.70
CA GLU A 554 -10.58 -20.35 7.49
C GLU A 554 -9.89 -19.31 8.40
N PHE A 555 -9.56 -18.10 7.93
CA PHE A 555 -8.97 -17.04 8.76
C PHE A 555 -9.85 -16.66 9.94
N PHE A 556 -11.17 -16.54 9.75
CA PHE A 556 -12.08 -16.16 10.83
C PHE A 556 -12.41 -17.31 11.80
N GLU A 557 -12.46 -18.55 11.30
CA GLU A 557 -12.53 -19.75 12.14
C GLU A 557 -11.26 -19.94 12.99
N ILE A 558 -10.09 -19.71 12.38
CA ILE A 558 -8.80 -19.70 13.03
C ILE A 558 -8.74 -18.61 14.10
N VAL A 559 -9.18 -17.38 13.78
CA VAL A 559 -9.20 -16.28 14.74
C VAL A 559 -10.00 -16.70 15.97
N ASP A 560 -11.19 -17.29 15.85
CA ASP A 560 -11.94 -17.72 17.02
C ASP A 560 -11.29 -18.86 17.84
N GLU A 561 -10.73 -19.86 17.17
CA GLU A 561 -10.13 -21.02 17.84
C GLU A 561 -8.76 -20.70 18.47
N LEU A 562 -8.09 -19.65 17.99
CA LEU A 562 -6.89 -19.05 18.59
C LEU A 562 -7.18 -18.04 19.68
N CYS A 563 -8.40 -17.53 19.77
CA CYS A 563 -8.73 -16.40 20.61
C CYS A 563 -9.56 -16.81 21.81
N ASP A 564 -8.87 -17.34 22.84
CA ASP A 564 -9.31 -17.06 24.20
C ASP A 564 -9.26 -15.54 24.46
N ASP A 565 -10.14 -15.05 25.35
CA ASP A 565 -10.28 -13.65 25.77
C ASP A 565 -8.96 -12.92 26.13
N GLU A 566 -7.84 -13.63 26.31
CA GLU A 566 -6.55 -13.04 26.67
C GLU A 566 -5.70 -12.63 25.46
N VAL A 567 -5.83 -13.28 24.31
CA VAL A 567 -5.02 -13.03 23.10
C VAL A 567 -5.46 -11.77 22.38
N LEU A 568 -6.75 -11.69 22.02
CA LEU A 568 -7.29 -10.50 21.37
C LEU A 568 -7.25 -9.30 22.30
N ARG A 569 -7.31 -9.50 23.62
CA ARG A 569 -7.11 -8.42 24.59
C ARG A 569 -5.73 -7.77 24.50
N ILE A 570 -4.67 -8.51 24.15
CA ILE A 570 -3.34 -7.92 23.92
C ILE A 570 -3.36 -7.08 22.64
N MET A 571 -4.01 -7.56 21.57
CA MET A 571 -4.17 -6.80 20.34
C MET A 571 -5.06 -5.57 20.53
N ASP A 572 -6.13 -5.69 21.31
CA ASP A 572 -7.01 -4.61 21.72
C ASP A 572 -6.23 -3.57 22.52
N GLU A 573 -5.42 -3.99 23.51
CA GLU A 573 -4.53 -3.08 24.24
C GLU A 573 -3.59 -2.33 23.30
N TRP A 574 -3.04 -2.98 22.28
CA TRP A 574 -2.17 -2.34 21.28
C TRP A 574 -2.94 -1.36 20.39
N VAL A 575 -4.11 -1.73 19.89
CA VAL A 575 -4.95 -0.86 19.05
C VAL A 575 -5.50 0.31 19.85
N VAL A 576 -5.93 0.08 21.09
CA VAL A 576 -6.38 1.13 22.02
C VAL A 576 -5.21 2.04 22.41
N GLN A 577 -4.02 1.51 22.66
CA GLN A 577 -2.83 2.35 22.91
C GLN A 577 -2.44 3.15 21.67
N ALA A 578 -2.51 2.56 20.48
CA ALA A 578 -2.28 3.28 19.23
C ALA A 578 -3.33 4.39 19.03
N ARG A 579 -4.61 4.10 19.26
CA ARG A 579 -5.73 5.08 19.21
C ARG A 579 -5.61 6.15 20.28
N ASP A 580 -5.23 5.84 21.50
CA ASP A 580 -5.01 6.81 22.59
C ASP A 580 -3.80 7.69 22.31
N VAL A 581 -2.76 7.14 21.69
CA VAL A 581 -1.63 7.94 21.17
C VAL A 581 -2.11 8.85 20.04
N SER A 582 -3.00 8.39 19.17
CA SER A 582 -3.63 9.18 18.11
C SER A 582 -4.65 10.21 18.60
N LYS A 583 -5.36 9.96 19.69
CA LYS A 583 -6.30 10.91 20.31
C LYS A 583 -5.60 11.94 21.21
N ARG A 584 -4.47 11.58 21.83
CA ARG A 584 -3.57 12.55 22.51
C ARG A 584 -2.74 13.38 21.53
N GLN A 585 -2.78 13.06 20.24
CA GLN A 585 -2.08 13.74 19.15
C GLN A 585 -2.86 14.93 18.59
N GLU A 586 -3.92 15.42 19.24
CA GLU A 586 -4.55 16.70 18.84
C GLU A 586 -3.66 17.93 19.15
N ASP A 587 -2.66 17.82 20.01
CA ASP A 587 -1.92 19.00 20.48
C ASP A 587 -0.54 19.25 19.84
N GLU A 588 0.07 18.33 19.08
CA GLU A 588 1.30 18.59 18.27
C GLU A 588 1.71 17.34 17.45
N GLN A 589 1.29 17.26 16.19
CA GLN A 589 1.78 16.22 15.25
C GLN A 589 2.91 16.76 14.39
N LEU A 590 4.02 16.02 14.31
CA LEU A 590 5.08 16.29 13.34
C LEU A 590 4.87 15.44 12.09
N VAL A 591 5.01 16.06 10.93
CA VAL A 591 5.07 15.36 9.64
C VAL A 591 6.46 14.75 9.47
N PHE A 592 6.54 13.45 9.22
CA PHE A 592 7.78 12.75 8.95
C PHE A 592 7.68 12.10 7.56
N GLU A 593 8.29 12.72 6.56
CA GLU A 593 8.20 12.25 5.17
C GLU A 593 8.94 10.91 5.01
N SER A 594 8.22 9.87 4.56
CA SER A 594 8.80 8.57 4.24
C SER A 594 9.48 8.61 2.88
N SER A 595 10.74 8.16 2.80
CA SER A 595 11.60 8.23 1.61
C SER A 595 11.53 7.00 0.67
N LEU A 596 10.55 6.09 0.81
CA LEU A 596 10.56 4.79 0.11
C LEU A 596 9.34 4.60 -0.82
N PRO A 597 9.53 4.01 -2.02
CA PRO A 597 8.51 3.87 -3.07
C PRO A 597 7.45 2.79 -2.77
N GLN A 598 6.29 2.86 -3.46
CA GLN A 598 5.12 1.95 -3.40
C GLN A 598 5.42 0.58 -2.76
N GLU A 599 5.02 0.43 -1.50
CA GLU A 599 5.25 -0.75 -0.67
C GLU A 599 4.08 -1.74 -0.80
N ASN A 600 4.36 -3.04 -0.82
CA ASN A 600 3.30 -4.04 -0.61
C ASN A 600 2.97 -4.18 0.88
N PHE A 601 1.78 -4.70 1.19
CA PHE A 601 1.28 -4.84 2.58
C PHE A 601 2.28 -5.52 3.53
N THR A 602 3.01 -6.53 3.04
CA THR A 602 4.04 -7.24 3.83
C THR A 602 5.22 -6.35 4.20
N GLN A 603 5.67 -5.46 3.31
CA GLN A 603 6.76 -4.51 3.57
C GLN A 603 6.35 -3.45 4.59
N VAL A 604 5.11 -2.94 4.49
CA VAL A 604 4.53 -1.98 5.43
C VAL A 604 4.49 -2.58 6.85
N ILE A 605 4.01 -3.83 6.97
CA ILE A 605 3.99 -4.54 8.26
C ILE A 605 5.41 -4.74 8.80
N ALA A 606 6.32 -5.26 7.98
CA ALA A 606 7.68 -5.56 8.41
C ALA A 606 8.40 -4.30 8.94
N ARG A 607 8.25 -3.17 8.26
CA ARG A 607 8.82 -1.87 8.67
C ARG A 607 8.28 -1.41 10.02
N ASN A 608 6.96 -1.48 10.21
CA ASN A 608 6.32 -1.14 11.49
C ASN A 608 6.80 -2.04 12.63
N LEU A 609 7.00 -3.33 12.35
CA LEU A 609 7.45 -4.29 13.34
C LEU A 609 8.91 -4.05 13.79
N VAL A 610 9.81 -3.52 12.95
CA VAL A 610 11.20 -3.21 13.37
C VAL A 610 11.24 -2.29 14.59
N GLY A 611 10.36 -1.29 14.64
CA GLY A 611 10.27 -0.33 15.74
C GLY A 611 9.85 -0.94 17.08
N GLN A 612 9.22 -2.13 17.05
CA GLN A 612 8.75 -2.84 18.23
C GLN A 612 9.83 -3.70 18.90
N ALA A 613 11.01 -3.85 18.29
CA ALA A 613 12.05 -4.76 18.77
C ALA A 613 12.51 -4.47 20.20
N ASP A 614 12.66 -3.19 20.57
CA ASP A 614 13.10 -2.76 21.91
C ASP A 614 12.02 -2.99 23.00
N GLU A 615 10.74 -3.08 22.61
CA GLU A 615 9.64 -3.43 23.52
C GLU A 615 9.51 -4.95 23.71
N LEU A 616 9.76 -5.71 22.64
CA LEU A 616 9.61 -7.16 22.60
C LEU A 616 10.81 -7.92 23.17
N PHE A 617 12.03 -7.42 22.96
CA PHE A 617 13.26 -8.13 23.28
C PHE A 617 14.30 -7.25 24.00
N PRO A 618 15.13 -7.82 24.89
CA PRO A 618 16.27 -7.13 25.45
C PRO A 618 17.24 -6.70 24.35
N ARG A 619 17.67 -5.44 24.37
CA ARG A 619 18.56 -4.90 23.35
C ARG A 619 19.90 -5.65 23.32
N ASN A 620 20.42 -5.92 22.12
CA ASN A 620 21.62 -6.72 21.84
C ASN A 620 21.52 -8.22 22.19
N SER A 621 20.35 -8.72 22.60
CA SER A 621 20.11 -10.16 22.65
C SER A 621 20.09 -10.76 21.25
N TRP A 622 20.27 -12.09 21.15
CA TRP A 622 20.21 -12.77 19.85
C TRP A 622 18.82 -12.64 19.22
N CYS A 623 17.74 -12.68 20.01
CA CYS A 623 16.36 -12.58 19.54
C CYS A 623 16.04 -11.17 19.04
N TRP A 624 16.51 -10.13 19.71
CA TRP A 624 16.44 -8.75 19.22
C TRP A 624 17.16 -8.59 17.87
N SER A 625 18.38 -9.09 17.74
CA SER A 625 19.14 -9.02 16.49
C SER A 625 18.43 -9.79 15.36
N VAL A 626 18.04 -11.04 15.59
CA VAL A 626 17.39 -11.87 14.56
C VAL A 626 16.04 -11.29 14.12
N PHE A 627 15.21 -10.82 15.06
CA PHE A 627 13.92 -10.20 14.75
C PHE A 627 14.07 -8.96 13.87
N ARG A 628 15.03 -8.08 14.18
CA ARG A 628 15.30 -6.89 13.35
C ARG A 628 15.81 -7.28 11.97
N GLU A 629 16.71 -8.25 11.87
CA GLU A 629 17.25 -8.69 10.58
C GLU A 629 16.20 -9.36 9.69
N ILE A 630 15.25 -10.13 10.26
CA ILE A 630 14.10 -10.68 9.50
C ILE A 630 13.29 -9.54 8.90
N ASN A 631 12.91 -8.56 9.72
CA ASN A 631 12.05 -7.47 9.27
C ASN A 631 12.79 -6.51 8.31
N PHE A 632 14.09 -6.26 8.50
CA PHE A 632 14.90 -5.55 7.52
C PHE A 632 14.99 -6.29 6.19
N GLN A 633 15.12 -7.63 6.21
CA GLN A 633 15.17 -8.43 5.00
C GLN A 633 13.82 -8.44 4.26
N LEU A 634 12.70 -8.55 4.99
CA LEU A 634 11.34 -8.46 4.43
C LEU A 634 11.05 -7.06 3.87
N ALA A 635 11.58 -6.02 4.51
CA ALA A 635 11.58 -4.64 4.02
C ALA A 635 12.67 -4.33 2.96
N GLY A 636 13.38 -5.34 2.43
CA GLY A 636 14.34 -5.19 1.33
C GLY A 636 15.72 -4.61 1.69
N SER A 637 16.05 -4.44 2.96
CA SER A 637 17.22 -3.68 3.47
C SER A 637 18.27 -4.52 4.24
N GLY A 638 18.39 -5.83 3.99
CA GLY A 638 19.25 -6.79 4.74
C GLY A 638 20.77 -6.72 4.49
N ASN A 639 21.35 -5.54 4.31
CA ASN A 639 22.76 -5.39 3.90
C ASN A 639 23.79 -5.81 4.97
N VAL A 640 23.41 -5.81 6.25
CA VAL A 640 24.31 -6.10 7.39
C VAL A 640 24.03 -7.48 8.02
N THR A 641 22.98 -8.17 7.56
CA THR A 641 22.50 -9.46 8.08
C THR A 641 23.60 -10.50 8.23
N ASN A 642 24.51 -10.61 7.26
CA ASN A 642 25.59 -11.59 7.32
C ASN A 642 26.65 -11.33 8.42
N GLN A 643 26.84 -10.08 8.82
CA GLN A 643 27.79 -9.72 9.88
C GLN A 643 27.16 -9.93 11.26
N GLU A 644 25.88 -9.58 11.40
CA GLU A 644 25.09 -9.82 12.62
C GLU A 644 24.97 -11.29 12.95
N LEU A 645 24.57 -12.10 11.96
CA LEU A 645 24.39 -13.51 12.18
C LEU A 645 25.71 -14.20 12.56
N ARG A 646 26.85 -13.78 12.02
CA ARG A 646 28.17 -14.28 12.46
C ARG A 646 28.46 -13.96 13.93
N PHE A 647 28.08 -12.79 14.42
CA PHE A 647 28.30 -12.43 15.82
C PHE A 647 27.39 -13.23 16.75
N VAL A 648 26.10 -13.35 16.41
CA VAL A 648 25.15 -14.21 17.13
C VAL A 648 25.74 -15.61 17.30
N LEU A 649 26.37 -16.16 16.25
CA LEU A 649 26.98 -17.48 16.27
C LEU A 649 28.32 -17.57 16.99
N GLN A 650 29.10 -16.49 17.04
CA GLN A 650 30.36 -16.41 17.77
C GLN A 650 30.16 -16.21 19.28
N ASN A 651 29.00 -15.69 19.68
CA ASN A 651 28.65 -15.59 21.09
C ASN A 651 28.50 -17.01 21.67
N GLN A 652 29.20 -17.30 22.78
CA GLN A 652 29.16 -18.62 23.41
C GLN A 652 27.82 -18.89 24.14
N ASN A 653 27.02 -17.84 24.35
CA ASN A 653 25.71 -17.89 25.00
C ASN A 653 24.57 -18.18 24.02
N THR A 654 24.83 -18.39 22.72
CA THR A 654 23.79 -18.83 21.77
C THR A 654 23.72 -20.34 21.73
N GLY A 655 22.56 -20.83 22.14
CA GLY A 655 22.22 -22.24 22.17
C GLY A 655 21.59 -22.72 20.87
N PRO A 656 20.94 -23.89 20.93
CA PRO A 656 20.42 -24.57 19.76
C PRO A 656 19.21 -23.87 19.12
N VAL A 657 18.43 -23.09 19.88
CA VAL A 657 17.25 -22.36 19.38
C VAL A 657 17.68 -21.11 18.62
N ALA A 658 18.66 -20.37 19.14
CA ALA A 658 19.26 -19.25 18.44
C ALA A 658 19.86 -19.70 17.10
N CYS A 659 20.55 -20.84 17.06
CA CYS A 659 21.05 -21.41 15.81
C CYS A 659 19.93 -21.80 14.84
N LEU A 660 18.83 -22.39 15.32
CA LEU A 660 17.69 -22.73 14.47
C LEU A 660 17.05 -21.47 13.85
N ALA A 661 16.79 -20.45 14.66
CA ALA A 661 16.20 -19.19 14.19
C ALA A 661 17.08 -18.48 13.14
N VAL A 662 18.40 -18.44 13.37
CA VAL A 662 19.37 -17.90 12.40
C VAL A 662 19.39 -18.72 11.11
N SER A 663 19.31 -20.05 11.21
CA SER A 663 19.25 -20.93 10.02
C SER A 663 18.01 -20.67 9.16
N GLU A 664 16.84 -20.49 9.77
CA GLU A 664 15.59 -20.21 9.06
C GLU A 664 15.61 -18.82 8.40
N LEU A 665 16.08 -17.79 9.11
CA LEU A 665 16.31 -16.47 8.53
C LEU A 665 17.24 -16.53 7.31
N LEU A 666 18.30 -17.32 7.37
CA LEU A 666 19.22 -17.51 6.24
C LEU A 666 18.56 -18.22 5.05
N LEU A 667 17.54 -19.06 5.26
CA LEU A 667 16.75 -19.63 4.17
C LEU A 667 15.87 -18.57 3.51
N VAL A 668 15.19 -17.73 4.31
CA VAL A 668 14.41 -16.58 3.82
C VAL A 668 15.30 -15.60 3.03
N ALA A 669 16.50 -15.33 3.53
CA ALA A 669 17.51 -14.50 2.86
C ALA A 669 18.19 -15.19 1.65
N ARG A 670 17.71 -16.37 1.23
CA ARG A 670 18.24 -17.17 0.10
C ARG A 670 19.72 -17.54 0.24
N GLN A 671 20.17 -17.85 1.45
CA GLN A 671 21.55 -18.22 1.79
C GLN A 671 21.66 -19.66 2.36
N PRO A 672 21.28 -20.70 1.60
CA PRO A 672 21.13 -22.07 2.10
C PRO A 672 22.44 -22.70 2.60
N ARG A 673 23.60 -22.30 2.05
CA ARG A 673 24.91 -22.83 2.50
C ARG A 673 25.26 -22.38 3.91
N LEU A 674 24.97 -21.13 4.24
CA LEU A 674 25.19 -20.61 5.58
C LEU A 674 24.14 -21.19 6.54
N ALA A 675 22.88 -21.31 6.11
CA ALA A 675 21.84 -21.97 6.89
C ALA A 675 22.25 -23.40 7.33
N VAL A 676 22.83 -24.18 6.41
CA VAL A 676 23.35 -25.53 6.69
C VAL A 676 24.49 -25.50 7.72
N ALA A 677 25.46 -24.60 7.56
CA ALA A 677 26.59 -24.50 8.48
C ALA A 677 26.15 -24.13 9.90
N VAL A 678 25.21 -23.19 10.01
CA VAL A 678 24.61 -22.78 11.28
C VAL A 678 23.80 -23.91 11.90
N ALA A 679 23.04 -24.64 11.10
CA ALA A 679 22.24 -25.75 11.60
C ALA A 679 23.13 -26.85 12.20
N GLN A 680 24.29 -27.12 11.58
CA GLN A 680 25.29 -28.05 12.11
C GLN A 680 25.91 -27.54 13.42
N MET A 681 26.14 -26.24 13.57
CA MET A 681 26.59 -25.65 14.85
C MET A 681 25.53 -25.80 15.94
N GLY A 682 24.26 -25.55 15.64
CA GLY A 682 23.15 -25.78 16.58
C GLY A 682 23.12 -27.22 17.08
N ARG A 683 23.36 -28.20 16.19
CA ARG A 683 23.44 -29.62 16.57
C ARG A 683 24.57 -29.93 17.54
N GLN A 684 25.69 -29.22 17.45
CA GLN A 684 26.81 -29.37 18.40
C GLN A 684 26.52 -28.71 19.75
N ARG A 685 25.54 -27.80 19.81
CA ARG A 685 25.14 -27.05 21.01
C ARG A 685 23.83 -27.55 21.64
N MET A 686 23.35 -28.73 21.26
CA MET A 686 22.16 -29.38 21.83
C MET A 686 22.42 -29.83 23.28
N ASN A 687 22.31 -28.91 24.24
CA ASN A 687 22.36 -29.22 25.67
C ASN A 687 21.48 -28.25 26.47
N ALA A 688 21.04 -28.71 27.65
CA ALA A 688 20.09 -28.00 28.49
C ALA A 688 20.59 -26.60 28.93
N THR A 689 21.88 -26.47 29.25
CA THR A 689 22.46 -25.18 29.68
C THR A 689 22.41 -24.14 28.57
N ALA A 690 22.81 -24.51 27.36
CA ALA A 690 22.78 -23.63 26.20
C ALA A 690 21.34 -23.29 25.79
N PHE A 691 20.43 -24.25 25.90
CA PHE A 691 19.01 -24.03 25.65
C PHE A 691 18.36 -23.07 26.67
N ARG A 692 18.66 -23.22 27.96
CA ARG A 692 18.17 -22.30 29.01
C ARG A 692 18.61 -20.86 28.75
N SER A 693 19.87 -20.67 28.38
CA SER A 693 20.43 -19.37 27.99
C SER A 693 19.70 -18.73 26.79
N ASP A 694 19.26 -19.53 25.80
CA ASP A 694 18.45 -19.01 24.70
C ASP A 694 17.08 -18.54 25.15
N CYS A 695 16.45 -19.28 26.07
CA CYS A 695 15.10 -18.99 26.56
C CYS A 695 15.09 -17.76 27.47
N GLU A 696 16.10 -17.58 28.33
CA GLU A 696 16.23 -16.40 29.19
C GLU A 696 16.16 -15.10 28.37
N ALA A 697 16.86 -15.04 27.23
CA ALA A 697 16.81 -13.89 26.33
C ALA A 697 15.44 -13.68 25.63
N LEU A 698 14.69 -14.76 25.37
CA LEU A 698 13.36 -14.68 24.76
C LEU A 698 12.30 -14.18 25.76
N PHE A 699 12.39 -14.56 27.04
CA PHE A 699 11.34 -14.31 28.03
C PHE A 699 11.60 -13.13 28.97
N GLU A 700 12.75 -12.47 28.88
CA GLU A 700 13.11 -11.32 29.74
C GLU A 700 12.20 -10.08 29.53
N LYS A 701 11.52 -9.95 28.38
CA LYS A 701 10.66 -8.81 28.01
C LYS A 701 9.22 -9.26 27.73
N GLN A 702 8.45 -8.53 26.91
CA GLN A 702 7.01 -8.78 26.76
C GLN A 702 6.64 -10.07 26.01
N LEU A 703 7.61 -10.80 25.44
CA LEU A 703 7.31 -11.99 24.62
C LEU A 703 6.60 -13.12 25.38
N TYR A 704 6.79 -13.25 26.70
CA TYR A 704 6.03 -14.24 27.49
C TYR A 704 4.51 -14.01 27.41
N ARG A 705 4.07 -12.77 27.14
CA ARG A 705 2.66 -12.44 26.93
C ARG A 705 2.08 -13.04 25.65
N LEU A 706 2.94 -13.41 24.70
CA LEU A 706 2.53 -14.09 23.47
C LEU A 706 2.51 -15.62 23.63
N LEU A 707 3.01 -16.18 24.74
CA LEU A 707 2.95 -17.63 24.98
C LEU A 707 1.53 -18.20 24.94
N PRO A 708 0.51 -17.55 25.53
CA PRO A 708 -0.88 -18.00 25.40
C PRO A 708 -1.39 -17.95 23.95
N VAL A 709 -0.95 -16.95 23.17
CA VAL A 709 -1.26 -16.84 21.73
C VAL A 709 -0.72 -18.06 21.00
N PHE A 710 0.56 -18.36 21.18
CA PHE A 710 1.17 -19.49 20.50
C PHE A 710 0.67 -20.85 21.01
N GLY A 711 0.34 -20.95 22.30
CA GLY A 711 -0.26 -22.16 22.88
C GLY A 711 -1.67 -22.42 22.36
N SER A 712 -2.41 -21.39 21.96
CA SER A 712 -3.77 -21.55 21.42
C SER A 712 -3.79 -22.20 20.03
N PHE A 713 -2.68 -22.13 19.26
CA PHE A 713 -2.54 -22.89 18.01
C PHE A 713 -2.68 -24.41 18.20
N SER A 714 -2.59 -24.94 19.43
CA SER A 714 -2.68 -26.39 19.67
C SER A 714 -4.13 -26.87 19.60
N ARG A 715 -5.08 -25.93 19.65
CA ARG A 715 -6.51 -26.18 19.59
C ARG A 715 -6.99 -26.34 18.15
N LEU A 716 -6.31 -25.67 17.21
CA LEU A 716 -6.59 -25.77 15.79
C LEU A 716 -6.55 -27.22 15.31
N ASN A 717 -7.47 -27.60 14.43
CA ASN A 717 -7.42 -28.87 13.72
C ASN A 717 -6.33 -28.87 12.61
N ALA A 718 -6.11 -30.01 11.96
CA ALA A 718 -5.03 -30.16 10.97
C ALA A 718 -5.17 -29.21 9.77
N ASP A 719 -6.39 -29.00 9.28
CA ASP A 719 -6.67 -28.16 8.12
C ASP A 719 -6.49 -26.67 8.48
N GLN A 720 -7.01 -26.24 9.64
CA GLN A 720 -6.79 -24.88 10.16
C GLN A 720 -5.29 -24.58 10.36
N ARG A 721 -4.52 -25.55 10.88
CA ARG A 721 -3.06 -25.40 11.03
C ARG A 721 -2.35 -25.28 9.69
N GLN A 722 -2.80 -26.00 8.67
CA GLN A 722 -2.27 -25.88 7.31
C GLN A 722 -2.49 -24.45 6.79
N SER A 723 -3.70 -23.91 6.91
CA SER A 723 -4.02 -22.55 6.44
C SER A 723 -3.25 -21.46 7.18
N VAL A 724 -3.10 -21.56 8.51
CA VAL A 724 -2.22 -20.64 9.28
C VAL A 724 -0.77 -20.73 8.79
N ALA A 725 -0.27 -21.95 8.60
CA ALA A 725 1.10 -22.15 8.17
C ALA A 725 1.33 -21.56 6.77
N GLU A 726 0.40 -21.71 5.84
CA GLU A 726 0.48 -21.08 4.52
C GLU A 726 0.47 -19.55 4.61
N MET A 727 -0.44 -18.98 5.41
CA MET A 727 -0.51 -17.53 5.66
C MET A 727 0.80 -16.97 6.22
N LEU A 728 1.39 -17.66 7.21
CA LEU A 728 2.65 -17.27 7.83
C LEU A 728 3.88 -17.66 7.00
N SER A 729 3.69 -18.31 5.84
CA SER A 729 4.77 -18.91 5.05
C SER A 729 5.67 -19.86 5.88
N MET A 730 5.05 -20.60 6.80
CA MET A 730 5.66 -21.55 7.72
C MET A 730 5.34 -23.00 7.35
N ASN A 731 6.06 -23.94 7.97
CA ASN A 731 5.78 -25.36 7.84
C ASN A 731 4.68 -25.79 8.84
N PRO A 732 3.60 -26.48 8.40
CA PRO A 732 2.49 -26.90 9.25
C PRO A 732 2.89 -27.80 10.42
N ASP A 733 3.79 -28.76 10.19
CA ASP A 733 4.29 -29.65 11.25
C ASP A 733 5.07 -28.85 12.32
N LEU A 734 5.77 -27.77 11.91
CA LEU A 734 6.47 -26.89 12.85
C LEU A 734 5.48 -26.12 13.71
N LEU A 735 4.39 -25.65 13.11
CA LEU A 735 3.33 -24.91 13.81
C LEU A 735 2.67 -25.81 14.86
N GLU A 736 2.30 -27.05 14.52
CA GLU A 736 1.71 -28.00 15.46
C GLU A 736 2.64 -28.33 16.63
N ASP A 737 3.90 -28.62 16.33
CA ASP A 737 4.96 -28.88 17.31
C ASP A 737 5.15 -27.69 18.26
N MET A 738 5.26 -26.46 17.73
CA MET A 738 5.37 -25.24 18.52
C MET A 738 4.14 -25.02 19.38
N ALA A 739 2.96 -25.20 18.81
CA ALA A 739 1.70 -24.99 19.50
C ALA A 739 1.51 -25.92 20.70
N ASN A 740 1.74 -27.23 20.50
CA ASN A 740 1.68 -28.24 21.55
C ASN A 740 2.70 -27.96 22.66
N LEU A 741 3.87 -27.43 22.30
CA LEU A 741 4.86 -27.02 23.27
C LEU A 741 4.39 -25.80 24.08
N PHE A 742 3.97 -24.73 23.42
CA PHE A 742 3.59 -23.49 24.09
C PHE A 742 2.36 -23.67 25.00
N SER A 743 1.42 -24.55 24.64
CA SER A 743 0.29 -24.91 25.52
C SER A 743 0.74 -25.53 26.85
N GLN A 744 1.87 -26.24 26.87
CA GLN A 744 2.45 -26.81 28.10
C GLN A 744 3.19 -25.77 28.95
N LEU A 745 3.42 -24.56 28.42
CA LEU A 745 4.16 -23.47 29.07
C LEU A 745 3.26 -22.41 29.71
N VAL A 746 1.98 -22.36 29.34
CA VAL A 746 1.00 -21.44 29.94
C VAL A 746 0.69 -21.89 31.37
N PRO A 747 0.97 -21.07 32.42
CA PRO A 747 0.58 -21.39 33.79
C PRO A 747 -0.94 -21.35 33.94
N ALA A 748 -1.53 -22.30 34.69
CA ALA A 748 -2.99 -22.40 34.80
C ALA A 748 -3.64 -21.26 35.59
N GLN A 749 -2.91 -20.56 36.48
CA GLN A 749 -3.39 -19.45 37.31
C GLN A 749 -2.19 -18.68 37.88
N ALA A 750 -1.81 -17.54 37.30
CA ALA A 750 -0.79 -16.69 37.92
C ALA A 750 -1.06 -15.21 37.61
N ALA A 751 -1.52 -14.50 38.64
CA ALA A 751 -1.94 -13.10 38.57
C ALA A 751 -0.76 -12.11 38.58
N ASP A 752 0.48 -12.55 38.77
CA ASP A 752 1.66 -11.68 38.86
C ASP A 752 2.68 -11.91 37.72
N ARG A 753 3.14 -10.79 37.13
CA ARG A 753 3.84 -10.75 35.82
C ARG A 753 5.31 -11.20 35.84
N GLU A 754 6.03 -11.02 36.94
CA GLU A 754 7.46 -11.42 37.06
C GLU A 754 7.62 -12.89 37.49
N GLU A 755 6.71 -13.40 38.33
CA GLU A 755 6.71 -14.81 38.77
C GLU A 755 6.44 -15.78 37.60
N ASN A 756 5.82 -15.29 36.52
CA ASN A 756 5.51 -16.05 35.31
C ASN A 756 6.72 -16.33 34.39
N ALA A 757 7.70 -15.44 34.32
CA ALA A 757 8.85 -15.61 33.44
C ALA A 757 9.79 -16.71 33.97
N ASP A 758 10.11 -16.68 35.26
CA ASP A 758 10.97 -17.70 35.91
C ASP A 758 10.29 -19.08 35.94
N ALA A 759 8.99 -19.13 36.25
CA ALA A 759 8.22 -20.38 36.20
C ALA A 759 8.12 -20.97 34.78
N ALA A 760 7.96 -20.12 33.76
CA ALA A 760 8.00 -20.55 32.37
C ALA A 760 9.39 -21.08 31.99
N LEU A 761 10.47 -20.40 32.38
CA LEU A 761 11.85 -20.83 32.12
C LEU A 761 12.17 -22.18 32.76
N ASP A 762 11.77 -22.40 34.02
CA ASP A 762 11.99 -23.68 34.70
C ASP A 762 11.18 -24.82 34.04
N ARG A 763 9.95 -24.54 33.60
CA ARG A 763 9.10 -25.52 32.91
C ARG A 763 9.61 -25.83 31.50
N ILE A 764 10.08 -24.82 30.77
CA ILE A 764 10.78 -24.96 29.49
C ILE A 764 12.02 -25.85 29.65
N GLY A 765 12.80 -25.66 30.72
CA GLY A 765 13.95 -26.49 31.04
C GLY A 765 13.60 -27.97 31.22
N GLN A 766 12.44 -28.29 31.82
CA GLN A 766 11.97 -29.67 31.96
C GLN A 766 11.49 -30.28 30.63
N LEU A 767 10.88 -29.46 29.76
CA LEU A 767 10.45 -29.89 28.42
C LEU A 767 11.62 -30.09 27.45
N TRP A 768 12.77 -29.46 27.70
CA TRP A 768 14.01 -29.70 26.96
C TRP A 768 14.36 -31.19 26.88
N GLU A 769 14.50 -31.83 28.03
CA GLU A 769 14.99 -33.21 28.15
C GLU A 769 14.00 -34.25 27.59
N THR A 770 12.72 -33.89 27.48
CA THR A 770 11.64 -34.84 27.13
C THR A 770 11.14 -34.69 25.70
N GLN A 771 11.08 -33.46 25.16
CA GLN A 771 10.42 -33.16 23.88
C GLN A 771 11.25 -32.22 22.99
N LEU A 772 11.68 -31.09 23.54
CA LEU A 772 12.26 -29.99 22.76
C LEU A 772 13.63 -30.30 22.15
N GLU A 773 14.47 -31.04 22.86
CA GLU A 773 15.77 -31.46 22.34
C GLU A 773 15.59 -32.26 21.04
N ARG A 774 14.58 -33.13 20.99
CA ARG A 774 14.29 -33.93 19.79
C ARG A 774 13.77 -33.05 18.66
N MET A 775 12.80 -32.16 18.92
CA MET A 775 12.21 -31.29 17.90
C MET A 775 13.24 -30.36 17.25
N VAL A 776 14.00 -29.63 18.08
CA VAL A 776 15.06 -28.74 17.60
C VAL A 776 16.14 -29.55 16.85
N GLY A 777 16.49 -30.74 17.36
CA GLY A 777 17.43 -31.65 16.70
C GLY A 777 16.97 -32.14 15.32
N VAL A 778 15.69 -32.45 15.16
CA VAL A 778 15.09 -32.88 13.88
C VAL A 778 15.12 -31.74 12.86
N ARG A 779 14.67 -30.53 13.22
CA ARG A 779 14.67 -29.39 12.30
C ARG A 779 16.07 -28.97 11.89
N LEU A 780 17.00 -28.86 12.85
CA LEU A 780 18.40 -28.60 12.52
C LEU A 780 19.00 -29.67 11.60
N SER A 781 18.59 -30.94 11.76
CA SER A 781 19.01 -32.03 10.86
C SER A 781 18.40 -31.91 9.46
N ALA A 782 17.13 -31.52 9.36
CA ALA A 782 16.45 -31.26 8.09
C ALA A 782 17.15 -30.14 7.32
N ILE A 783 17.40 -28.99 7.95
CA ILE A 783 18.12 -27.87 7.32
C ILE A 783 19.54 -28.30 6.94
N SER A 784 20.24 -29.03 7.80
CA SER A 784 21.58 -29.56 7.51
C SER A 784 21.60 -30.49 6.28
N SER A 785 20.46 -31.11 5.94
CA SER A 785 20.32 -32.04 4.81
C SER A 785 19.95 -31.35 3.48
N ILE A 786 19.43 -30.11 3.50
CA ILE A 786 19.13 -29.31 2.30
C ILE A 786 20.39 -29.15 1.41
N GLY A 787 21.56 -29.05 2.04
CA GLY A 787 22.85 -29.00 1.34
C GLY A 787 23.19 -30.25 0.51
N ALA A 788 22.65 -31.43 0.82
CA ALA A 788 22.95 -32.66 0.07
C ALA A 788 22.29 -32.68 -1.33
N GLN A 789 21.24 -31.89 -1.55
CA GLN A 789 20.58 -31.75 -2.85
C GLN A 789 21.16 -30.61 -3.70
N PHE A 790 21.69 -29.54 -3.09
CA PHE A 790 22.29 -28.39 -3.80
C PHE A 790 23.81 -28.50 -4.04
N ILE A 791 24.50 -29.46 -3.42
CA ILE A 791 25.95 -29.71 -3.57
C ILE A 791 26.25 -30.84 -4.58
N ARG A 792 25.23 -31.41 -5.25
CA ARG A 792 25.41 -32.33 -6.38
C ARG A 792 25.36 -31.62 -7.73
#